data_AF-A0A8J3MTA6-F1
#
_entry.id   AF-A0A8J3MTA6-F1
#
_cell.length_a   1.000
_cell.length_b   1.000
_cell.length_c   1.000
_cell.angle_alpha   90.00
_cell.angle_beta   90.00
_cell.angle_gamma   90.00
#
_symmetry.space_group_name_H-M   'P 1'
#
loop_
_entity.id
_entity.type
_entity.pdbx_description
1 polymer ?
#
loop_
_entity_poly.entity_id
_entity_poly.type
_entity_poly.pdbx_seq_one_letter_code
_entity_poly.pdbx_strand_id
1 'polypeptide(L)'
;MAVLHVTWQVGDGGRLYIWGERAQVTQTIEVTARGKLRPHPFSLLAVELDEQLAGMQVTPSGHRGAPDVLALLLPSSSRSPLPSPQLLLETPVEVRSQPQLRGWLIEALSFDAQAACDLLLSLPVNPPSSEDYNSYGSDTRFWMCAAQLALELVQHQSFLPAIHSRVNGRGDKQQVLAEASWDLALLPEDRERVSRLAAAMPPVCRALLVEEQREKLSAQDLLLHFLRVNVDALVRDGLQSMMGDQSRLKWGKSLPSQWLRALRMSQASPISASFEELRSFIDSISSWLRPVTQRAAFRSFRTCFRLEQPSSEEPEEENRESSEPVFPLWKLSFHLQANDDPSLLVPAEKAWQVGSDSLSLLNRSFERPQEALLSDLGAALRLYPTLAKGLRSARPSELALSTEEAYTFLRDAVPLLKAGGFGVLVPPWWGGRATRLSAKLRVRQQREQANNESQGYLSLDSILTYDWQVSVGGQVLNEQEFMDLVALKQPLVNVRGQWIELRPEEMETAASFFEKKLLHKKLKFGDLLRLEAGAEEHQELGLSLESIEVEGWLSETLKRLSGQTHLEPVPIPSTFQGQLRPYQVRGVSWLAFLKSLGLGACLADDMGLGKTASLIGLLLYERSRLTREKKPFSPTLIVCPMSIVGNWQRELQRFSPSLNVHVHHGADRFSGEEFVKQAHAHDVVLTTYALTLRDQELLTQINWENVVLDEAQNIKNDEAKQTQAIKKLKSHYRIALTGTPVENRLSELRSIIEFLNPGFLGSGKEFRQRYTIPIERYRDKERAQVLKQLVQPFVLRRVKTDKSIIQDLPEKMEMKVLCNLTQEQASLYEAVVKEMLEKIESAEGIERRGLILAALMRLKQVCNHPAQFMSDGSELARRSGKLSRLEEMLEEVLASGEKALIFTQFAEMGQLLRQHLQESFGREVLFLHGATPKKQRDQLVQRFQGEGEGAPIFLLSLKAGGVGLNLTEANHVFHFDRWWNPAVENQATDRAFRIGQRRNVQVHKFVCVGTLEERIDAMIEGKKELAENVIGNGENWLTEMSTKQLRELFVLGREAVGE
;
A
#
# COMPACT_ATOMS: atom_id res chain seq x y z
N MET A 1 -17.04 -10.01 -23.34
CA MET A 1 -16.18 -10.64 -22.32
C MET A 1 -15.57 -11.94 -22.84
N ALA A 2 -14.24 -12.07 -22.77
CA ALA A 2 -13.55 -13.32 -23.03
C ALA A 2 -12.60 -13.73 -21.89
N VAL A 3 -12.20 -15.00 -21.82
CA VAL A 3 -11.20 -15.52 -20.88
C VAL A 3 -9.97 -15.93 -21.68
N LEU A 4 -8.81 -15.38 -21.35
CA LEU A 4 -7.55 -15.77 -21.97
C LEU A 4 -6.90 -16.93 -21.22
N HIS A 5 -6.46 -17.91 -21.99
CA HIS A 5 -5.83 -19.16 -21.57
C HIS A 5 -4.46 -19.29 -22.22
N VAL A 6 -3.56 -19.98 -21.53
CA VAL A 6 -2.17 -20.17 -21.96
C VAL A 6 -1.77 -21.63 -21.80
N THR A 7 -1.16 -22.19 -22.84
CA THR A 7 -0.67 -23.57 -22.84
C THR A 7 0.73 -23.62 -23.42
N TRP A 8 1.57 -24.50 -22.85
CA TRP A 8 2.93 -24.71 -23.31
C TRP A 8 3.06 -26.07 -24.00
N GLN A 9 3.66 -26.09 -25.19
CA GLN A 9 3.98 -27.32 -25.91
C GLN A 9 5.45 -27.68 -25.73
N VAL A 10 5.68 -28.93 -25.34
CA VAL A 10 7.00 -29.56 -25.31
C VAL A 10 7.39 -29.94 -26.73
N GLY A 11 8.55 -29.48 -27.18
CA GLY A 11 9.08 -29.69 -28.53
C GLY A 11 10.42 -28.96 -28.69
N ASP A 12 11.02 -29.07 -29.87
CA ASP A 12 12.29 -28.39 -30.19
C ASP A 12 12.16 -26.87 -30.02
N GLY A 13 12.86 -26.35 -29.00
CA GLY A 13 12.83 -24.92 -28.64
C GLY A 13 11.60 -24.48 -27.86
N GLY A 14 10.58 -25.34 -27.68
CA GLY A 14 9.35 -25.04 -26.94
C GLY A 14 8.48 -23.93 -27.55
N ARG A 15 7.15 -24.02 -27.39
CA ARG A 15 6.24 -22.98 -27.86
C ARG A 15 5.15 -22.67 -26.85
N LEU A 16 4.90 -21.37 -26.66
CA LEU A 16 3.78 -20.86 -25.87
C LEU A 16 2.61 -20.58 -26.80
N TYR A 17 1.42 -21.01 -26.42
CA TYR A 17 0.20 -20.71 -27.13
C TYR A 17 -0.77 -19.95 -26.24
N ILE A 18 -1.33 -18.86 -26.77
CA ILE A 18 -2.42 -18.11 -26.16
C ILE A 18 -3.69 -18.35 -26.95
N TRP A 19 -4.76 -18.71 -26.25
CA TRP A 19 -6.10 -18.89 -26.83
C TRP A 19 -7.15 -18.26 -25.90
N GLY A 20 -8.41 -18.16 -26.32
CA GLY A 20 -9.43 -17.57 -25.47
C GLY A 20 -10.86 -18.03 -25.72
N GLU A 21 -11.69 -17.90 -24.69
CA GLU A 21 -13.11 -18.27 -24.68
C GLU A 21 -14.00 -17.04 -24.55
N ARG A 22 -15.01 -16.87 -25.42
CA ARG A 22 -15.98 -15.78 -25.33
C ARG A 22 -17.32 -16.26 -24.75
N ALA A 23 -18.12 -15.35 -24.19
CA ALA A 23 -19.40 -15.68 -23.57
C ALA A 23 -20.51 -16.10 -24.56
N GLN A 24 -20.43 -15.67 -25.82
CA GLN A 24 -21.44 -15.96 -26.85
C GLN A 24 -20.97 -17.04 -27.84
N VAL A 25 -21.86 -17.94 -28.26
CA VAL A 25 -21.54 -19.01 -29.22
C VAL A 25 -21.44 -18.43 -30.63
N THR A 26 -20.30 -18.58 -31.29
CA THR A 26 -20.08 -18.09 -32.67
C THR A 26 -20.39 -19.12 -33.76
N GLN A 27 -20.47 -20.41 -33.43
CA GLN A 27 -20.65 -21.48 -34.42
C GLN A 27 -21.83 -22.39 -34.07
N THR A 28 -22.75 -22.58 -35.04
CA THR A 28 -23.84 -23.55 -34.96
C THR A 28 -23.27 -24.97 -34.83
N ILE A 29 -23.73 -25.72 -33.82
CA ILE A 29 -23.32 -27.11 -33.60
C ILE A 29 -23.97 -27.99 -34.68
N GLU A 30 -23.36 -28.12 -35.85
CA GLU A 30 -23.81 -29.08 -36.85
C GLU A 30 -23.47 -30.51 -36.46
N VAL A 31 -24.45 -31.40 -36.55
CA VAL A 31 -24.31 -32.82 -36.27
C VAL A 31 -23.68 -33.50 -37.49
N THR A 32 -22.35 -33.60 -37.53
CA THR A 32 -21.65 -34.43 -38.52
C THR A 32 -20.79 -35.54 -37.89
N ALA A 33 -20.42 -36.50 -38.75
CA ALA A 33 -20.10 -37.89 -38.46
C ALA A 33 -19.02 -38.16 -37.39
N ARG A 34 -19.16 -39.32 -36.73
CA ARG A 34 -18.23 -39.85 -35.71
C ARG A 34 -16.79 -39.91 -36.23
N GLY A 35 -15.86 -39.26 -35.54
CA GLY A 35 -14.42 -39.50 -35.69
C GLY A 35 -13.51 -38.28 -35.92
N LYS A 36 -14.05 -37.09 -36.23
CA LYS A 36 -13.26 -35.85 -36.38
C LYS A 36 -13.40 -34.94 -35.16
N LEU A 37 -12.29 -34.34 -34.71
CA LEU A 37 -12.28 -33.30 -33.68
C LEU A 37 -13.09 -32.09 -34.16
N ARG A 38 -13.84 -31.46 -33.25
CA ARG A 38 -14.75 -30.34 -33.53
C ARG A 38 -14.12 -29.02 -33.12
N PRO A 39 -14.37 -27.90 -33.82
CA PRO A 39 -13.99 -26.57 -33.34
C PRO A 39 -14.71 -26.23 -32.02
N HIS A 40 -14.00 -25.57 -31.11
CA HIS A 40 -14.56 -25.16 -29.82
C HIS A 40 -15.55 -23.99 -30.03
N PRO A 41 -16.83 -24.14 -29.64
CA PRO A 41 -17.90 -23.20 -29.99
C PRO A 41 -17.75 -21.81 -29.34
N PHE A 42 -16.94 -21.71 -28.28
CA PHE A 42 -16.63 -20.46 -27.59
C PHE A 42 -15.25 -19.89 -27.95
N SER A 43 -14.49 -20.53 -28.86
CA SER A 43 -13.13 -20.06 -29.21
C SER A 43 -13.16 -18.66 -29.81
N LEU A 44 -12.24 -17.81 -29.36
CA LEU A 44 -11.82 -16.64 -30.13
C LEU A 44 -11.04 -17.08 -31.37
N LEU A 45 -11.11 -16.28 -32.43
CA LEU A 45 -10.29 -16.42 -33.63
C LEU A 45 -8.91 -15.81 -33.39
N ALA A 46 -7.89 -16.26 -34.13
CA ALA A 46 -6.53 -15.74 -33.98
C ALA A 46 -6.41 -14.22 -34.20
N VAL A 47 -7.22 -13.65 -35.10
CA VAL A 47 -7.27 -12.20 -35.35
C VAL A 47 -7.85 -11.44 -34.15
N GLU A 48 -8.91 -11.97 -33.54
CA GLU A 48 -9.53 -11.40 -32.34
C GLU A 48 -8.56 -11.48 -31.15
N LEU A 49 -7.76 -12.54 -31.05
CA LEU A 49 -6.71 -12.67 -30.03
C LEU A 49 -5.60 -11.61 -30.20
N ASP A 50 -5.17 -11.32 -31.43
CA ASP A 50 -4.16 -10.28 -31.71
C ASP A 50 -4.69 -8.88 -31.34
N GLU A 51 -5.96 -8.60 -31.64
CA GLU A 51 -6.64 -7.36 -31.23
C GLU A 51 -6.75 -7.23 -29.70
N GLN A 52 -7.06 -8.33 -29.01
CA GLN A 52 -7.15 -8.34 -27.54
C GLN A 52 -5.79 -8.07 -26.88
N LEU A 53 -4.72 -8.69 -27.38
CA LEU A 53 -3.35 -8.43 -26.89
C LEU A 53 -2.89 -6.99 -27.20
N ALA A 54 -3.19 -6.50 -28.40
CA ALA A 54 -2.91 -5.10 -28.77
C ALA A 54 -3.69 -4.10 -27.89
N GLY A 55 -4.95 -4.41 -27.55
CA GLY A 55 -5.78 -3.63 -26.64
C GLY A 55 -5.23 -3.54 -25.22
N MET A 56 -4.51 -4.56 -24.75
CA MET A 56 -3.81 -4.56 -23.46
C MET A 56 -2.48 -3.80 -23.48
N GLN A 57 -2.06 -3.23 -24.63
CA GLN A 57 -0.73 -2.64 -24.85
C GLN A 57 0.41 -3.65 -24.64
N VAL A 58 0.12 -4.93 -24.82
CA VAL A 58 1.07 -6.02 -24.67
C VAL A 58 1.62 -6.35 -26.05
N THR A 59 2.75 -5.72 -26.41
CA THR A 59 3.50 -6.07 -27.62
C THR A 59 4.86 -6.63 -27.20
N PRO A 60 5.07 -7.95 -27.25
CA PRO A 60 6.37 -8.55 -26.93
C PRO A 60 7.38 -8.13 -27.99
N SER A 61 8.36 -7.30 -27.63
CA SER A 61 9.63 -7.05 -28.32
C SER A 61 9.60 -7.05 -29.86
N GLY A 62 8.55 -6.52 -30.49
CA GLY A 62 8.37 -6.48 -31.95
C GLY A 62 7.93 -7.79 -32.65
N HIS A 63 7.61 -8.86 -31.92
CA HIS A 63 7.19 -10.15 -32.48
C HIS A 63 5.66 -10.31 -32.39
N ARG A 64 4.99 -10.52 -33.53
CA ARG A 64 3.57 -10.88 -33.56
C ARG A 64 3.42 -12.40 -33.48
N GLY A 65 2.46 -12.88 -32.69
CA GLY A 65 2.17 -14.30 -32.58
C GLY A 65 1.72 -14.88 -33.93
N ALA A 66 2.19 -16.07 -34.26
CA ALA A 66 1.77 -16.74 -35.50
C ALA A 66 0.47 -17.53 -35.25
N PRO A 67 -0.57 -17.35 -36.08
CA PRO A 67 -1.83 -18.07 -35.92
C PRO A 67 -1.60 -19.58 -36.12
N ASP A 68 -2.14 -20.39 -35.20
CA ASP A 68 -2.04 -21.85 -35.21
C ASP A 68 -3.32 -22.49 -34.64
N VAL A 69 -3.47 -23.81 -34.80
CA VAL A 69 -4.64 -24.56 -34.32
C VAL A 69 -4.21 -25.68 -33.38
N LEU A 70 -4.75 -25.67 -32.18
CA LEU A 70 -4.48 -26.65 -31.13
C LEU A 70 -5.62 -27.64 -30.96
N ALA A 71 -5.28 -28.89 -30.61
CA ALA A 71 -6.24 -29.85 -30.08
C ALA A 71 -6.11 -29.91 -28.54
N LEU A 72 -7.17 -29.58 -27.80
CA LEU A 72 -7.20 -29.65 -26.33
C LEU A 72 -8.27 -30.63 -25.83
N LEU A 73 -7.98 -31.37 -24.77
CA LEU A 73 -8.92 -32.19 -24.01
C LEU A 73 -9.60 -31.34 -22.93
N LEU A 74 -10.85 -30.95 -23.17
CA LEU A 74 -11.60 -30.07 -22.27
C LEU A 74 -12.83 -30.77 -21.65
N PRO A 75 -13.22 -30.42 -20.41
CA PRO A 75 -14.42 -30.95 -19.77
C PRO A 75 -15.66 -30.65 -20.62
N SER A 76 -16.41 -31.68 -21.00
CA SER A 76 -17.54 -31.54 -21.91
C SER A 76 -18.76 -32.32 -21.43
N SER A 77 -19.94 -31.74 -21.66
CA SER A 77 -21.23 -32.45 -21.57
C SER A 77 -21.41 -33.41 -22.75
N SER A 78 -22.55 -34.11 -22.80
CA SER A 78 -22.87 -34.97 -23.94
C SER A 78 -22.93 -34.23 -25.30
N ARG A 79 -23.15 -32.90 -25.31
CA ARG A 79 -23.37 -32.10 -26.53
C ARG A 79 -22.48 -30.86 -26.70
N SER A 80 -21.86 -30.33 -25.64
CA SER A 80 -21.08 -29.07 -25.67
C SER A 80 -19.91 -29.08 -24.66
N PRO A 81 -18.85 -28.29 -24.86
CA PRO A 81 -17.85 -28.08 -23.81
C PRO A 81 -18.47 -27.32 -22.63
N LEU A 82 -17.93 -27.53 -21.42
CA LEU A 82 -18.26 -26.70 -20.28
C LEU A 82 -17.50 -25.37 -20.38
N PRO A 83 -18.16 -24.23 -20.09
CA PRO A 83 -17.51 -22.93 -20.08
C PRO A 83 -16.45 -22.86 -18.97
N SER A 84 -15.40 -22.07 -19.17
CA SER A 84 -14.45 -21.79 -18.08
C SER A 84 -15.14 -21.15 -16.87
N PRO A 85 -14.72 -21.46 -15.62
CA PRO A 85 -15.32 -20.90 -14.41
C PRO A 85 -15.28 -19.37 -14.34
N GLN A 86 -14.34 -18.75 -15.06
CA GLN A 86 -14.15 -17.30 -15.11
C GLN A 86 -15.03 -16.61 -16.17
N LEU A 87 -15.79 -17.38 -16.96
CA LEU A 87 -16.67 -16.87 -18.00
C LEU A 87 -18.05 -16.56 -17.42
N LEU A 88 -18.45 -15.29 -17.45
CA LEU A 88 -19.80 -14.87 -17.05
C LEU A 88 -20.76 -15.13 -18.21
N LEU A 89 -21.66 -16.10 -18.04
CA LEU A 89 -22.70 -16.41 -19.01
C LEU A 89 -24.02 -15.73 -18.60
N GLU A 90 -24.69 -15.12 -19.58
CA GLU A 90 -26.04 -14.54 -19.41
C GLU A 90 -27.11 -15.60 -19.10
N THR A 91 -26.88 -16.85 -19.53
CA THR A 91 -27.75 -18.00 -19.24
C THR A 91 -26.94 -19.18 -18.69
N PRO A 92 -27.34 -19.75 -17.53
CA PRO A 92 -26.61 -20.88 -16.95
C PRO A 92 -26.77 -22.14 -17.81
N VAL A 93 -25.65 -22.80 -18.13
CA VAL A 93 -25.64 -24.08 -18.88
C VAL A 93 -26.10 -25.21 -17.96
N GLU A 94 -27.22 -25.86 -18.30
CA GLU A 94 -27.69 -27.04 -17.56
C GLU A 94 -26.74 -28.24 -17.73
N VAL A 95 -26.01 -28.59 -16.68
CA VAL A 95 -25.16 -29.79 -16.64
C VAL A 95 -26.02 -31.02 -16.32
N ARG A 96 -26.68 -31.58 -17.34
CA ARG A 96 -27.57 -32.76 -17.18
C ARG A 96 -26.84 -34.10 -17.00
N SER A 97 -25.50 -34.15 -17.12
CA SER A 97 -24.69 -35.40 -17.06
C SER A 97 -23.28 -35.15 -16.52
N GLN A 98 -22.64 -36.16 -15.91
CA GLN A 98 -21.23 -36.05 -15.49
C GLN A 98 -20.33 -35.67 -16.67
N PRO A 99 -19.47 -34.65 -16.52
CA PRO A 99 -18.61 -34.19 -17.59
C PRO A 99 -17.50 -35.20 -17.90
N GLN A 100 -17.18 -35.34 -19.18
CA GLN A 100 -16.07 -36.17 -19.67
C GLN A 100 -15.10 -35.33 -20.49
N LEU A 101 -13.81 -35.67 -20.47
CA LEU A 101 -12.82 -35.01 -21.33
C LEU A 101 -13.05 -35.39 -22.79
N ARG A 102 -13.21 -34.39 -23.66
CA ARG A 102 -13.33 -34.56 -25.11
C ARG A 102 -12.40 -33.60 -25.82
N GLY A 103 -11.90 -34.01 -26.99
CA GLY A 103 -10.99 -33.20 -27.79
C GLY A 103 -11.72 -32.12 -28.60
N TRP A 104 -11.19 -30.90 -28.58
CA TRP A 104 -11.68 -29.75 -29.33
C TRP A 104 -10.53 -29.05 -30.06
N LEU A 105 -10.80 -28.54 -31.26
CA LEU A 105 -9.89 -27.69 -32.03
C LEU A 105 -10.09 -26.22 -31.62
N ILE A 106 -9.00 -25.54 -31.30
CA ILE A 106 -8.98 -24.16 -30.80
C ILE A 106 -7.96 -23.37 -31.59
N GLU A 107 -8.37 -22.20 -32.09
CA GLU A 107 -7.43 -21.25 -32.69
C GLU A 107 -6.61 -20.55 -31.61
N ALA A 108 -5.31 -20.43 -31.83
CA ALA A 108 -4.37 -19.86 -30.89
C ALA A 108 -3.32 -19.00 -31.59
N LEU A 109 -2.67 -18.13 -30.83
CA LEU A 109 -1.44 -17.46 -31.24
C LEU A 109 -0.24 -18.16 -30.62
N SER A 110 0.73 -18.53 -31.46
CA SER A 110 1.96 -19.19 -31.05
C SER A 110 3.12 -18.22 -30.93
N PHE A 111 3.93 -18.40 -29.88
CA PHE A 111 5.12 -17.61 -29.58
C PHE A 111 6.30 -18.55 -29.30
N ASP A 112 7.48 -18.15 -29.75
CA ASP A 112 8.73 -18.83 -29.40
C ASP A 112 9.12 -18.55 -27.94
N ALA A 113 10.15 -19.24 -27.45
CA ALA A 113 10.61 -19.11 -26.07
C ALA A 113 11.00 -17.68 -25.68
N GLN A 114 11.61 -16.92 -26.60
CA GLN A 114 12.05 -15.56 -26.31
C GLN A 114 10.85 -14.63 -26.14
N ALA A 115 9.90 -14.66 -27.07
CA ALA A 115 8.67 -13.87 -26.98
C ALA A 115 7.74 -14.36 -25.85
N ALA A 116 7.80 -15.64 -25.48
CA ALA A 116 6.94 -16.22 -24.44
C ALA A 116 7.13 -15.59 -23.06
N CYS A 117 8.37 -15.45 -22.60
CA CYS A 117 8.67 -14.81 -21.32
C CYS A 117 8.30 -13.33 -21.32
N ASP A 118 8.67 -12.60 -22.38
CA ASP A 118 8.34 -11.17 -22.52
C ASP A 118 6.84 -10.95 -22.50
N LEU A 119 6.08 -11.79 -23.21
CA LEU A 119 4.63 -11.76 -23.23
C LEU A 119 4.03 -12.02 -21.85
N LEU A 120 4.43 -13.09 -21.18
CA LEU A 120 3.91 -13.45 -19.86
C LEU A 120 4.25 -12.43 -18.76
N LEU A 121 5.43 -11.80 -18.84
CA LEU A 121 5.87 -10.76 -17.90
C LEU A 121 5.24 -9.39 -18.19
N SER A 122 4.84 -9.12 -19.43
CA SER A 122 4.16 -7.88 -19.81
C SER A 122 2.64 -7.92 -19.62
N LEU A 123 2.04 -9.11 -19.47
CA LEU A 123 0.64 -9.23 -19.08
C LEU A 123 0.40 -8.56 -17.70
N PRO A 124 -0.56 -7.62 -17.58
CA PRO A 124 -0.84 -6.97 -16.31
C PRO A 124 -1.38 -7.99 -15.31
N VAL A 125 -0.95 -7.93 -14.04
CA VAL A 125 -1.36 -8.89 -12.98
C VAL A 125 -2.88 -8.99 -12.84
N ASN A 126 -3.57 -7.86 -12.99
CA ASN A 126 -5.02 -7.80 -13.11
C ASN A 126 -5.37 -7.20 -14.49
N PRO A 127 -6.21 -7.86 -15.29
CA PRO A 127 -6.64 -7.31 -16.56
C PRO A 127 -7.44 -6.00 -16.34
N PRO A 128 -7.36 -5.03 -17.27
CA PRO A 128 -8.04 -3.74 -17.14
C PRO A 128 -9.57 -3.90 -17.05
N SER A 129 -10.18 -3.22 -16.07
CA SER A 129 -11.63 -3.26 -15.82
C SER A 129 -12.37 -2.24 -16.70
N SER A 130 -12.77 -2.65 -17.90
CA SER A 130 -13.78 -1.96 -18.71
C SER A 130 -14.68 -2.98 -19.41
N GLU A 131 -15.86 -2.55 -19.87
CA GLU A 131 -17.01 -3.38 -20.30
C GLU A 131 -16.68 -4.45 -21.36
N ASP A 132 -15.55 -4.32 -22.08
CA ASP A 132 -15.14 -5.25 -23.13
C ASP A 132 -14.01 -6.25 -22.78
N TYR A 133 -13.41 -6.21 -21.58
CA TYR A 133 -12.12 -6.86 -21.35
C TYR A 133 -12.08 -8.17 -20.57
N ASN A 134 -10.99 -8.89 -20.81
CA ASN A 134 -10.83 -10.32 -20.58
C ASN A 134 -10.51 -10.68 -19.13
N SER A 135 -10.99 -11.83 -18.68
CA SER A 135 -10.46 -12.48 -17.47
C SER A 135 -9.29 -13.40 -17.84
N TYR A 136 -8.47 -13.78 -16.86
CA TYR A 136 -7.44 -14.79 -17.04
C TYR A 136 -7.90 -16.13 -16.47
N GLY A 137 -7.71 -17.19 -17.24
CA GLY A 137 -7.78 -18.55 -16.75
C GLY A 137 -6.73 -18.82 -15.67
N SER A 138 -6.95 -19.86 -14.86
CA SER A 138 -6.00 -20.29 -13.83
C SER A 138 -4.63 -20.66 -14.40
N ASP A 139 -4.62 -21.17 -15.63
CA ASP A 139 -3.43 -21.51 -16.41
C ASP A 139 -2.60 -20.30 -16.84
N THR A 140 -3.25 -19.24 -17.30
CA THR A 140 -2.55 -17.98 -17.61
C THR A 140 -1.81 -17.45 -16.38
N ARG A 141 -2.48 -17.41 -15.22
CA ARG A 141 -1.86 -17.00 -13.95
C ARG A 141 -0.71 -17.92 -13.54
N PHE A 142 -0.87 -19.22 -13.75
CA PHE A 142 0.17 -20.20 -13.47
C PHE A 142 1.43 -19.95 -14.33
N TRP A 143 1.27 -19.76 -15.63
CA TRP A 143 2.39 -19.50 -16.54
C TRP A 143 3.05 -18.14 -16.32
N MET A 144 2.29 -17.10 -15.93
CA MET A 144 2.85 -15.83 -15.46
C MET A 144 3.77 -16.03 -14.23
N CYS A 145 3.33 -16.85 -13.27
CA CYS A 145 4.15 -17.17 -12.10
C CYS A 145 5.40 -18.01 -12.46
N ALA A 146 5.27 -18.94 -13.41
CA ALA A 146 6.41 -19.70 -13.92
C ALA A 146 7.43 -18.81 -14.66
N ALA A 147 6.97 -17.81 -15.42
CA ALA A 147 7.84 -16.83 -16.08
C ALA A 147 8.58 -15.94 -15.07
N GLN A 148 7.90 -15.51 -14.00
CA GLN A 148 8.54 -14.79 -12.89
C GLN A 148 9.63 -15.64 -12.22
N LEU A 149 9.37 -16.93 -11.99
CA LEU A 149 10.37 -17.85 -11.45
C LEU A 149 11.57 -18.00 -12.39
N ALA A 150 11.35 -18.09 -13.71
CA ALA A 150 12.45 -18.14 -14.68
C ALA A 150 13.33 -16.87 -14.60
N LEU A 151 12.72 -15.69 -14.48
CA LEU A 151 13.44 -14.42 -14.32
C LEU A 151 14.25 -14.37 -13.02
N GLU A 152 13.66 -14.82 -11.90
CA GLU A 152 14.35 -14.91 -10.61
C GLU A 152 15.55 -15.87 -10.67
N LEU A 153 15.42 -17.02 -11.33
CA LEU A 153 16.53 -17.96 -11.50
C LEU A 153 17.69 -17.35 -12.29
N VAL A 154 17.39 -16.53 -13.30
CA VAL A 154 18.41 -15.76 -14.04
C VAL A 154 19.04 -14.69 -13.14
N GLN A 155 18.23 -13.97 -12.35
CA GLN A 155 18.71 -12.95 -11.41
C GLN A 155 19.62 -13.54 -10.33
N HIS A 156 19.30 -14.74 -9.83
CA HIS A 156 20.10 -15.51 -8.88
C HIS A 156 21.30 -16.21 -9.52
N GLN A 157 21.52 -16.04 -10.83
CA GLN A 157 22.61 -16.68 -11.58
C GLN A 157 22.57 -18.22 -11.48
N SER A 158 21.38 -18.80 -11.37
CA SER A 158 21.15 -20.23 -11.16
C SER A 158 21.05 -21.01 -12.47
N PHE A 159 22.04 -20.84 -13.35
CA PHE A 159 22.13 -21.50 -14.65
C PHE A 159 23.58 -21.88 -14.99
N LEU A 160 23.77 -22.92 -15.81
CA LEU A 160 25.07 -23.45 -16.20
C LEU A 160 25.15 -23.71 -17.70
N PRO A 161 26.32 -23.53 -18.33
CA PRO A 161 26.48 -23.89 -19.73
C PRO A 161 26.45 -25.41 -19.88
N ALA A 162 25.69 -25.92 -20.83
CA ALA A 162 25.51 -27.34 -21.08
C ALA A 162 25.64 -27.67 -22.58
N ILE A 163 25.74 -28.96 -22.86
CA ILE A 163 25.78 -29.52 -24.20
C ILE A 163 24.91 -30.77 -24.24
N HIS A 164 23.96 -30.82 -25.17
CA HIS A 164 23.04 -31.93 -25.34
C HIS A 164 23.26 -32.60 -26.69
N SER A 165 23.36 -33.93 -26.69
CA SER A 165 23.44 -34.71 -27.91
C SER A 165 22.04 -35.13 -28.36
N ARG A 166 21.72 -34.88 -29.64
CA ARG A 166 20.56 -35.42 -30.34
C ARG A 166 21.00 -36.37 -31.44
N VAL A 167 20.28 -37.47 -31.59
CA VAL A 167 20.49 -38.43 -32.67
C VAL A 167 19.36 -38.27 -33.67
N ASN A 168 19.65 -37.73 -34.85
CA ASN A 168 18.68 -37.63 -35.94
C ASN A 168 18.92 -38.75 -36.97
N GLY A 169 17.86 -39.53 -37.24
CA GLY A 169 17.83 -40.61 -38.25
C GLY A 169 17.49 -42.00 -37.68
N ARG A 170 16.95 -42.89 -38.53
CA ARG A 170 16.77 -44.34 -38.25
C ARG A 170 17.69 -45.15 -39.17
N GLY A 171 18.47 -46.09 -38.63
CA GLY A 171 19.40 -46.95 -39.37
C GLY A 171 20.81 -46.36 -39.56
N ASP A 172 21.58 -46.85 -40.54
CA ASP A 172 23.01 -46.53 -40.81
C ASP A 172 23.34 -45.06 -41.19
N LYS A 173 22.35 -44.15 -41.13
CA LYS A 173 22.54 -42.71 -41.36
C LYS A 173 22.17 -41.89 -40.11
N GLN A 174 22.70 -42.27 -38.95
CA GLN A 174 22.58 -41.47 -37.74
C GLN A 174 23.59 -40.31 -37.78
N GLN A 175 23.09 -39.07 -37.82
CA GLN A 175 23.88 -37.89 -37.51
C GLN A 175 23.63 -37.51 -36.05
N VAL A 176 24.69 -37.45 -35.26
CA VAL A 176 24.63 -36.92 -33.89
C VAL A 176 24.89 -35.41 -33.95
N LEU A 177 23.87 -34.63 -33.65
CA LEU A 177 23.96 -33.18 -33.54
C LEU A 177 24.12 -32.84 -32.06
N ALA A 178 25.14 -32.06 -31.72
CA ALA A 178 25.29 -31.54 -30.37
C ALA A 178 24.83 -30.08 -30.32
N GLU A 179 23.94 -29.76 -29.39
CA GLU A 179 23.37 -28.43 -29.20
C GLU A 179 23.88 -27.87 -27.87
N ALA A 180 24.35 -26.62 -27.89
CA ALA A 180 24.74 -25.91 -26.68
C ALA A 180 23.55 -25.16 -26.10
N SER A 181 23.35 -25.21 -24.79
CA SER A 181 22.29 -24.48 -24.08
C SER A 181 22.70 -24.10 -22.66
N TRP A 182 22.08 -23.10 -22.08
CA TRP A 182 22.14 -22.79 -20.66
C TRP A 182 21.07 -23.60 -19.92
N ASP A 183 21.52 -24.52 -19.07
CA ASP A 183 20.65 -25.42 -18.30
C ASP A 183 20.45 -24.93 -16.86
N LEU A 184 19.42 -25.43 -16.20
CA LEU A 184 19.03 -25.02 -14.85
C LEU A 184 20.00 -25.55 -13.79
N ALA A 185 20.43 -24.69 -12.88
CA ALA A 185 21.24 -25.05 -11.72
C ALA A 185 20.46 -24.85 -10.41
N LEU A 186 19.42 -25.66 -10.23
CA LEU A 186 18.48 -25.50 -9.10
C LEU A 186 19.14 -25.84 -7.75
N LEU A 187 19.17 -24.85 -6.86
CA LEU A 187 19.51 -25.02 -5.45
C LEU A 187 18.40 -25.83 -4.73
N PRO A 188 18.66 -26.39 -3.53
CA PRO A 188 17.65 -27.14 -2.77
C PRO A 188 16.35 -26.36 -2.54
N GLU A 189 16.45 -25.07 -2.24
CA GLU A 189 15.29 -24.19 -2.03
C GLU A 189 14.48 -23.99 -3.33
N ASP A 190 15.16 -23.80 -4.47
CA ASP A 190 14.52 -23.67 -5.78
C ASP A 190 13.82 -24.97 -6.19
N ARG A 191 14.39 -26.13 -5.85
CA ARG A 191 13.77 -27.44 -6.11
C ARG A 191 12.45 -27.59 -5.35
N GLU A 192 12.40 -27.13 -4.12
CA GLU A 192 11.17 -27.13 -3.32
C GLU A 192 10.12 -26.18 -3.92
N ARG A 193 10.54 -24.98 -4.36
CA ARG A 193 9.65 -24.03 -5.04
C ARG A 193 9.10 -24.59 -6.35
N VAL A 194 9.94 -25.21 -7.18
CA VAL A 194 9.54 -25.87 -8.42
C VAL A 194 8.59 -27.03 -8.13
N SER A 195 8.85 -27.82 -7.08
CA SER A 195 7.96 -28.91 -6.67
C SER A 195 6.59 -28.41 -6.20
N ARG A 196 6.56 -27.35 -5.38
CA ARG A 196 5.32 -26.68 -4.94
C ARG A 196 4.54 -26.10 -6.11
N LEU A 197 5.22 -25.43 -7.04
CA LEU A 197 4.59 -24.87 -8.24
C LEU A 197 4.04 -26.00 -9.13
N ALA A 198 4.81 -27.06 -9.38
CA ALA A 198 4.35 -28.22 -10.13
C ALA A 198 3.13 -28.90 -9.49
N ALA A 199 3.07 -28.99 -8.16
CA ALA A 199 1.92 -29.53 -7.43
C ALA A 199 0.66 -28.64 -7.56
N ALA A 200 0.84 -27.33 -7.69
CA ALA A 200 -0.24 -26.36 -7.88
C ALA A 200 -0.67 -26.19 -9.36
N MET A 201 -0.06 -26.91 -10.30
CA MET A 201 -0.32 -26.77 -11.73
C MET A 201 -1.80 -27.09 -12.06
N PRO A 202 -2.55 -26.13 -12.64
CA PRO A 202 -3.92 -26.37 -13.08
C PRO A 202 -3.98 -27.51 -14.12
N PRO A 203 -4.97 -28.42 -14.06
CA PRO A 203 -5.06 -29.53 -15.01
C PRO A 203 -5.12 -29.12 -16.48
N VAL A 204 -5.70 -27.95 -16.77
CA VAL A 204 -5.81 -27.42 -18.15
C VAL A 204 -4.46 -27.12 -18.80
N CYS A 205 -3.40 -26.84 -18.01
CA CYS A 205 -2.04 -26.69 -18.54
C CYS A 205 -1.51 -27.97 -19.22
N ARG A 206 -2.12 -29.14 -18.90
CA ARG A 206 -1.80 -30.46 -19.48
C ARG A 206 -2.89 -30.97 -20.42
N ALA A 207 -3.78 -30.10 -20.90
CA ALA A 207 -4.89 -30.48 -21.76
C ALA A 207 -4.48 -30.73 -23.23
N LEU A 208 -3.25 -30.39 -23.63
CA LEU A 208 -2.80 -30.50 -25.01
C LEU A 208 -2.80 -31.94 -25.52
N LEU A 209 -3.46 -32.18 -26.64
CA LEU A 209 -3.58 -33.46 -27.33
C LEU A 209 -2.48 -33.52 -28.41
N VAL A 210 -1.42 -34.28 -28.17
CA VAL A 210 -0.33 -34.48 -29.13
C VAL A 210 -0.42 -35.91 -29.69
N GLU A 211 -0.66 -36.06 -31.00
CA GLU A 211 -0.91 -37.36 -31.65
C GLU A 211 0.29 -38.34 -31.52
N GLU A 212 1.51 -37.83 -31.33
CA GLU A 212 2.75 -38.63 -31.27
C GLU A 212 3.27 -38.93 -29.86
N GLN A 213 2.72 -38.30 -28.79
CA GLN A 213 3.15 -38.53 -27.41
C GLN A 213 1.98 -39.05 -26.55
N ARG A 214 1.78 -40.37 -26.55
CA ARG A 214 0.82 -41.05 -25.66
C ARG A 214 1.26 -41.10 -24.20
N GLU A 215 2.49 -40.70 -23.87
CA GLU A 215 2.97 -40.62 -22.50
C GLU A 215 2.53 -39.29 -21.86
N LYS A 216 1.72 -39.38 -20.81
CA LYS A 216 1.30 -38.21 -20.02
C LYS A 216 2.54 -37.61 -19.34
N LEU A 217 3.09 -36.53 -19.89
CA LEU A 217 4.12 -35.73 -19.22
C LEU A 217 3.68 -35.36 -17.80
N SER A 218 4.60 -35.53 -16.84
CA SER A 218 4.32 -35.10 -15.47
C SER A 218 4.24 -33.57 -15.40
N ALA A 219 3.52 -33.04 -14.42
CA ALA A 219 3.47 -31.59 -14.20
C ALA A 219 4.87 -31.01 -13.95
N GLN A 220 5.74 -31.78 -13.30
CA GLN A 220 7.11 -31.39 -13.03
C GLN A 220 7.95 -31.33 -14.30
N ASP A 221 7.84 -32.32 -15.19
CA ASP A 221 8.60 -32.34 -16.45
C ASP A 221 8.19 -31.21 -17.38
N LEU A 222 6.89 -30.91 -17.45
CA LEU A 222 6.35 -29.82 -18.25
C LEU A 222 6.87 -28.45 -17.75
N LEU A 223 6.85 -28.24 -16.43
CA LEU A 223 7.36 -27.01 -15.82
C LEU A 223 8.88 -26.88 -15.98
N LEU A 224 9.64 -27.96 -15.75
CA LEU A 224 11.10 -27.96 -15.93
C LEU A 224 11.50 -27.68 -17.37
N HIS A 225 10.78 -28.25 -18.34
CA HIS A 225 10.99 -27.94 -19.75
C HIS A 225 10.75 -26.45 -20.04
N PHE A 226 9.63 -25.89 -19.56
CA PHE A 226 9.34 -24.46 -19.72
C PHE A 226 10.47 -23.61 -19.12
N LEU A 227 10.87 -23.86 -17.87
CA LEU A 227 11.90 -23.10 -17.18
C LEU A 227 13.25 -23.17 -17.92
N ARG A 228 13.67 -24.37 -18.34
CA ARG A 228 14.95 -24.56 -19.02
C ARG A 228 15.03 -23.78 -20.32
N VAL A 229 14.00 -23.88 -21.15
CA VAL A 229 13.93 -23.24 -22.46
C VAL A 229 13.89 -21.71 -22.32
N ASN A 230 13.11 -21.20 -21.37
CA ASN A 230 12.99 -19.76 -21.15
C ASN A 230 14.22 -19.15 -20.47
N VAL A 231 14.87 -19.87 -19.55
CA VAL A 231 16.15 -19.44 -18.96
C VAL A 231 17.25 -19.39 -20.02
N ASP A 232 17.34 -20.40 -20.90
CA ASP A 232 18.28 -20.37 -22.04
C ASP A 232 18.04 -19.15 -22.95
N ALA A 233 16.80 -18.86 -23.28
CA ALA A 233 16.43 -17.69 -24.09
C ALA A 233 16.78 -16.36 -23.42
N LEU A 234 16.42 -16.17 -22.14
CA LEU A 234 16.69 -14.95 -21.38
C LEU A 234 18.20 -14.68 -21.22
N VAL A 235 18.99 -15.72 -20.94
CA VAL A 235 20.45 -15.58 -20.81
C VAL A 235 21.08 -15.20 -22.15
N ARG A 236 20.64 -15.81 -23.26
CA ARG A 236 21.14 -15.47 -24.60
C ARG A 236 20.80 -14.03 -24.99
N ASP A 237 19.58 -13.60 -24.73
CA ASP A 237 19.14 -12.22 -25.01
C ASP A 237 19.96 -11.19 -24.21
N GLY A 238 20.15 -11.44 -22.91
CA GLY A 238 21.03 -10.65 -22.05
C GLY A 238 22.47 -10.56 -22.58
N LEU A 239 23.05 -11.68 -23.01
CA LEU A 239 24.40 -11.72 -23.59
C LEU A 239 24.49 -10.93 -24.91
N GLN A 240 23.44 -10.91 -25.73
CA GLN A 240 23.40 -10.13 -26.96
C GLN A 240 23.33 -8.62 -26.69
N SER A 241 22.48 -8.20 -25.74
CA SER A 241 22.32 -6.79 -25.38
C SER A 241 23.61 -6.18 -24.81
N MET A 242 24.36 -6.93 -23.99
CA MET A 242 25.57 -6.43 -23.33
C MET A 242 26.78 -6.31 -24.26
N MET A 243 26.87 -7.15 -25.29
CA MET A 243 28.10 -7.29 -26.08
C MET A 243 28.06 -6.62 -27.45
N GLY A 244 26.90 -6.12 -27.90
CA GLY A 244 26.72 -5.48 -29.21
C GLY A 244 27.10 -6.39 -30.40
N ASP A 245 27.11 -5.82 -31.62
CA ASP A 245 27.50 -6.51 -32.86
C ASP A 245 29.04 -6.74 -32.92
N GLN A 246 29.60 -7.51 -31.99
CA GLN A 246 30.97 -8.03 -32.08
C GLN A 246 31.01 -9.31 -32.92
N SER A 247 30.46 -9.25 -34.13
CA SER A 247 30.64 -10.21 -35.23
C SER A 247 32.11 -10.38 -35.67
N ARG A 248 33.09 -9.76 -34.96
CA ARG A 248 34.52 -9.68 -35.30
C ARG A 248 35.47 -10.51 -34.44
N LEU A 249 35.01 -11.24 -33.42
CA LEU A 249 35.88 -12.21 -32.75
C LEU A 249 36.21 -13.35 -33.73
N LYS A 250 37.48 -13.49 -34.10
CA LYS A 250 37.97 -14.64 -34.90
C LYS A 250 37.95 -15.89 -34.03
N TRP A 251 36.82 -16.58 -33.98
CA TRP A 251 36.70 -17.88 -33.33
C TRP A 251 37.44 -18.94 -34.16
N GLY A 252 38.33 -19.70 -33.52
CA GLY A 252 39.01 -20.82 -34.17
C GLY A 252 38.03 -21.94 -34.54
N LYS A 253 38.47 -22.88 -35.39
CA LYS A 253 37.66 -24.08 -35.76
C LYS A 253 37.56 -25.14 -34.64
N SER A 254 38.22 -24.90 -33.50
CA SER A 254 38.25 -25.86 -32.39
C SER A 254 36.86 -26.10 -31.81
N LEU A 255 36.62 -27.30 -31.30
CA LEU A 255 35.35 -27.70 -30.71
C LEU A 255 34.92 -26.83 -29.51
N PRO A 256 35.82 -26.43 -28.59
CA PRO A 256 35.49 -25.45 -27.54
C PRO A 256 35.07 -24.08 -28.10
N SER A 257 35.69 -23.63 -29.19
CA SER A 257 35.30 -22.37 -29.85
C SER A 257 33.92 -22.46 -30.50
N GLN A 258 33.58 -23.61 -31.10
CA GLN A 258 32.25 -23.85 -31.66
C GLN A 258 31.17 -23.88 -30.55
N TRP A 259 31.46 -24.53 -29.42
CA TRP A 259 30.54 -24.57 -28.26
C TRP A 259 30.31 -23.18 -27.64
N LEU A 260 31.38 -22.43 -27.38
CA LEU A 260 31.28 -21.06 -26.85
C LEU A 260 30.57 -20.10 -27.81
N ARG A 261 30.77 -20.27 -29.12
CA ARG A 261 30.02 -19.53 -30.14
C ARG A 261 28.54 -19.91 -30.11
N ALA A 262 28.23 -21.20 -30.05
CA ALA A 262 26.86 -21.70 -30.01
C ALA A 262 26.08 -21.22 -28.77
N LEU A 263 26.72 -21.09 -27.60
CA LEU A 263 26.09 -20.53 -26.38
C LEU A 263 25.73 -19.05 -26.46
N ARG A 264 26.30 -18.30 -27.42
CA ARG A 264 26.07 -16.85 -27.61
C ARG A 264 25.05 -16.52 -28.68
N MET A 265 24.79 -17.45 -29.60
CA MET A 265 23.85 -17.22 -30.70
C MET A 265 22.41 -17.20 -30.19
N SER A 266 21.54 -16.41 -30.83
CA SER A 266 20.11 -16.30 -30.46
C SER A 266 19.35 -17.59 -30.67
N GLN A 267 19.79 -18.42 -31.63
CA GLN A 267 19.22 -19.73 -31.88
C GLN A 267 20.25 -20.83 -31.66
N ALA A 268 19.75 -22.01 -31.26
CA ALA A 268 20.56 -23.22 -31.12
C ALA A 268 21.27 -23.53 -32.44
N SER A 269 22.59 -23.48 -32.42
CA SER A 269 23.42 -23.79 -33.59
C SER A 269 24.09 -25.14 -33.37
N PRO A 270 23.96 -26.09 -34.31
CA PRO A 270 24.53 -27.42 -34.13
C PRO A 270 26.06 -27.37 -34.17
N ILE A 271 26.70 -28.03 -33.21
CA ILE A 271 28.14 -28.26 -33.16
C ILE A 271 28.44 -29.49 -34.02
N SER A 272 29.29 -29.33 -35.03
CA SER A 272 29.59 -30.38 -36.00
C SER A 272 30.99 -30.94 -35.78
N ALA A 273 31.08 -32.22 -35.39
CA ALA A 273 32.32 -32.99 -35.35
C ALA A 273 32.02 -34.51 -35.41
N SER A 274 33.06 -35.35 -35.40
CA SER A 274 32.88 -36.80 -35.36
C SER A 274 32.23 -37.25 -34.04
N PHE A 275 31.55 -38.40 -34.04
CA PHE A 275 30.87 -38.94 -32.86
C PHE A 275 31.81 -39.13 -31.66
N GLU A 276 33.02 -39.62 -31.90
CA GLU A 276 34.02 -39.85 -30.85
C GLU A 276 34.54 -38.54 -30.25
N GLU A 277 34.78 -37.53 -31.08
CA GLU A 277 35.21 -36.19 -30.62
C GLU A 277 34.11 -35.48 -29.82
N LEU A 278 32.86 -35.52 -30.29
CA LEU A 278 31.72 -34.95 -29.56
C LEU A 278 31.52 -35.63 -28.22
N ARG A 279 31.60 -36.97 -28.18
CA ARG A 279 31.44 -37.73 -26.94
C ARG A 279 32.54 -37.41 -25.94
N SER A 280 33.81 -37.43 -26.36
CA SER A 280 34.95 -37.06 -25.51
C SER A 280 34.82 -35.65 -24.94
N PHE A 281 34.34 -34.70 -25.76
CA PHE A 281 34.12 -33.34 -25.30
C PHE A 281 32.93 -33.20 -24.35
N ILE A 282 31.80 -33.86 -24.63
CA ILE A 282 30.64 -33.91 -23.72
C ILE A 282 31.05 -34.50 -22.37
N ASP A 283 31.85 -35.58 -22.37
CA ASP A 283 32.37 -36.20 -21.15
C ASP A 283 33.31 -35.25 -20.39
N SER A 284 34.16 -34.50 -21.10
CA SER A 284 35.05 -33.49 -20.50
C SER A 284 34.27 -32.33 -19.86
N ILE A 285 33.27 -31.78 -20.55
CA ILE A 285 32.39 -30.72 -20.03
C ILE A 285 31.55 -31.25 -18.86
N SER A 286 30.99 -32.45 -18.98
CA SER A 286 30.23 -33.09 -17.89
C SER A 286 31.10 -33.33 -16.67
N SER A 287 32.37 -33.74 -16.85
CA SER A 287 33.35 -33.89 -15.77
C SER A 287 33.70 -32.55 -15.12
N TRP A 288 33.87 -31.49 -15.92
CA TRP A 288 34.13 -30.13 -15.44
C TRP A 288 32.94 -29.55 -14.64
N LEU A 289 31.70 -29.82 -15.07
CA LEU A 289 30.47 -29.39 -14.39
C LEU A 289 30.04 -30.32 -13.26
N ARG A 290 30.63 -31.52 -13.17
CA ARG A 290 30.30 -32.56 -12.18
C ARG A 290 30.30 -32.05 -10.72
N PRO A 291 31.26 -31.21 -10.26
CA PRO A 291 31.26 -30.70 -8.90
C PRO A 291 30.04 -29.85 -8.55
N VAL A 292 29.44 -29.19 -9.54
CA VAL A 292 28.24 -28.34 -9.36
C VAL A 292 26.96 -29.17 -9.55
N THR A 293 26.94 -30.08 -10.53
CA THR A 293 25.76 -30.90 -10.87
C THR A 293 25.54 -32.10 -9.95
N GLN A 294 26.59 -32.81 -9.49
CA GLN A 294 26.45 -33.94 -8.54
C GLN A 294 26.18 -33.52 -7.10
N ARG A 295 26.48 -32.27 -6.73
CA ARG A 295 26.02 -31.72 -5.44
C ARG A 295 24.52 -31.46 -5.42
N ALA A 296 23.94 -31.24 -6.60
CA ALA A 296 22.52 -30.99 -6.77
C ALA A 296 21.70 -32.26 -7.05
N ALA A 297 22.33 -33.42 -7.32
CA ALA A 297 21.66 -34.65 -7.68
C ALA A 297 22.23 -35.89 -6.95
N PHE A 298 21.36 -36.57 -6.20
CA PHE A 298 21.49 -37.96 -5.68
C PHE A 298 22.33 -38.28 -4.44
N ARG A 299 23.00 -37.35 -3.77
CA ARG A 299 23.59 -37.70 -2.46
C ARG A 299 22.54 -37.62 -1.35
N SER A 300 22.42 -38.66 -0.52
CA SER A 300 21.62 -38.61 0.72
C SER A 300 22.30 -37.74 1.80
N PHE A 301 23.61 -37.51 1.66
CA PHE A 301 24.43 -36.75 2.60
C PHE A 301 25.32 -35.73 1.87
N ARG A 302 25.54 -34.58 2.50
CA ARG A 302 26.49 -33.53 2.09
C ARG A 302 27.52 -33.30 3.18
N THR A 303 28.72 -32.85 2.83
CA THR A 303 29.69 -32.43 3.84
C THR A 303 29.21 -31.16 4.55
N CYS A 304 29.32 -31.15 5.88
CA CYS A 304 28.93 -30.06 6.75
C CYS A 304 30.10 -29.60 7.60
N PHE A 305 30.30 -28.28 7.65
CA PHE A 305 31.27 -27.61 8.50
C PHE A 305 30.55 -27.08 9.73
N ARG A 306 30.97 -27.50 10.92
CA ARG A 306 30.45 -27.00 12.19
C ARG A 306 31.53 -26.20 12.89
N LEU A 307 31.25 -24.91 13.13
CA LEU A 307 32.14 -24.07 13.90
C LEU A 307 31.73 -24.12 15.38
N GLU A 308 32.61 -24.63 16.22
CA GLU A 308 32.47 -24.72 17.67
C GLU A 308 33.24 -23.58 18.33
N GLN A 309 32.59 -22.94 19.31
CA GLN A 309 33.19 -21.87 20.10
C GLN A 309 34.17 -22.43 21.13
N PRO A 310 35.23 -21.68 21.50
CA PRO A 310 36.15 -22.07 22.55
C PRO A 310 35.42 -22.28 23.89
N SER A 311 35.70 -23.38 24.59
CA SER A 311 35.15 -23.65 25.93
C SER A 311 35.71 -22.65 26.95
N SER A 312 34.84 -22.15 27.83
CA SER A 312 35.20 -21.23 28.92
C SER A 312 35.73 -21.95 30.17
N GLU A 313 35.98 -23.26 30.10
CA GLU A 313 36.58 -24.02 31.19
C GLU A 313 38.10 -23.81 31.16
N GLU A 314 38.64 -23.37 32.31
CA GLU A 314 40.08 -23.23 32.54
C GLU A 314 40.78 -24.54 32.15
N PRO A 315 41.91 -24.51 31.42
CA PRO A 315 42.69 -25.72 31.19
C PRO A 315 43.12 -26.28 32.54
N GLU A 316 42.76 -27.53 32.83
CA GLU A 316 43.27 -28.28 33.97
C GLU A 316 44.80 -28.16 34.01
N GLU A 317 45.31 -27.90 35.21
CA GLU A 317 46.72 -27.64 35.53
C GLU A 317 47.62 -28.86 35.27
N GLU A 318 47.87 -29.26 34.02
CA GLU A 318 48.94 -30.21 33.73
C GLU A 318 49.76 -29.76 32.51
N ASN A 319 51.00 -29.34 32.80
CA ASN A 319 52.10 -28.91 31.92
C ASN A 319 52.29 -27.39 31.70
N ARG A 320 52.60 -26.68 32.79
CA ARG A 320 53.31 -25.38 32.74
C ARG A 320 54.81 -25.57 32.45
N GLU A 321 55.16 -25.81 31.19
CA GLU A 321 56.51 -25.53 30.67
C GLU A 321 56.43 -24.96 29.24
N SER A 322 55.69 -23.88 29.06
CA SER A 322 55.92 -22.93 27.96
C SER A 322 55.23 -21.61 28.26
N SER A 323 56.01 -20.54 28.28
CA SER A 323 55.56 -19.17 28.49
C SER A 323 55.08 -18.56 27.17
N GLU A 324 53.94 -19.04 26.65
CA GLU A 324 53.20 -18.40 25.56
C GLU A 324 51.74 -18.17 25.99
N PRO A 325 51.14 -17.00 25.69
CA PRO A 325 49.74 -16.76 25.97
C PRO A 325 48.86 -17.72 25.14
N VAL A 326 48.07 -18.53 25.83
CA VAL A 326 47.10 -19.45 25.21
C VAL A 326 45.93 -18.62 24.67
N PHE A 327 45.94 -18.31 23.38
CA PHE A 327 44.79 -17.69 22.72
C PHE A 327 43.66 -18.71 22.53
N PRO A 328 42.38 -18.32 22.71
CA PRO A 328 41.26 -19.24 22.54
C PRO A 328 41.15 -19.68 21.07
N LEU A 329 41.31 -20.97 20.82
CA LEU A 329 41.24 -21.56 19.48
C LEU A 329 39.81 -22.01 19.18
N TRP A 330 39.27 -21.55 18.05
CA TRP A 330 37.98 -22.00 17.53
C TRP A 330 38.14 -23.34 16.82
N LYS A 331 37.18 -24.25 16.97
CA LYS A 331 37.27 -25.59 16.38
C LYS A 331 36.26 -25.73 15.24
N LEU A 332 36.76 -25.92 14.02
CA LEU A 332 35.94 -26.21 12.85
C LEU A 332 35.93 -27.74 12.61
N SER A 333 34.85 -28.42 13.00
CA SER A 333 34.69 -29.85 12.85
C SER A 333 34.00 -30.22 11.52
N PHE A 334 34.44 -31.32 10.90
CA PHE A 334 33.91 -31.82 9.62
C PHE A 334 32.93 -32.96 9.85
N HIS A 335 31.73 -32.86 9.28
CA HIS A 335 30.65 -33.83 9.45
C HIS A 335 30.03 -34.19 8.10
N LEU A 336 29.34 -35.33 8.02
CA LEU A 336 28.41 -35.67 6.96
C LEU A 336 26.99 -35.39 7.46
N GLN A 337 26.27 -34.49 6.79
CA GLN A 337 24.91 -34.08 7.12
C GLN A 337 23.92 -34.67 6.12
N ALA A 338 22.79 -35.20 6.58
CA ALA A 338 21.77 -35.68 5.65
C ALA A 338 21.04 -34.52 4.93
N ASN A 339 20.69 -34.72 3.66
CA ASN A 339 20.08 -33.68 2.82
C ASN A 339 18.58 -33.48 3.11
N ASP A 340 17.89 -34.54 3.53
CA ASP A 340 16.47 -34.55 3.88
C ASP A 340 16.21 -34.20 5.36
N ASP A 341 17.15 -34.52 6.25
CA ASP A 341 17.14 -34.14 7.66
C ASP A 341 18.45 -33.46 8.06
N PRO A 342 18.52 -32.12 8.02
CA PRO A 342 19.71 -31.36 8.39
C PRO A 342 20.16 -31.55 9.86
N SER A 343 19.33 -32.13 10.73
CA SER A 343 19.71 -32.40 12.13
C SER A 343 20.61 -33.63 12.29
N LEU A 344 20.62 -34.54 11.31
CA LEU A 344 21.41 -35.75 11.35
C LEU A 344 22.86 -35.49 10.89
N LEU A 345 23.80 -35.56 11.83
CA LEU A 345 25.23 -35.31 11.60
C LEU A 345 26.07 -36.54 11.97
N VAL A 346 26.95 -36.97 11.07
CA VAL A 346 27.93 -38.03 11.32
C VAL A 346 29.33 -37.39 11.35
N PRO A 347 30.06 -37.44 12.47
CA PRO A 347 31.42 -36.92 12.55
C PRO A 347 32.34 -37.60 11.53
N ALA A 348 33.24 -36.82 10.90
CA ALA A 348 34.22 -37.34 9.93
C ALA A 348 35.06 -38.50 10.50
N GLU A 349 35.38 -38.49 11.80
CA GLU A 349 36.11 -39.58 12.46
C GLU A 349 35.43 -40.95 12.29
N LYS A 350 34.10 -40.98 12.39
CA LYS A 350 33.33 -42.22 12.18
C LYS A 350 33.36 -42.64 10.72
N ALA A 351 33.37 -41.69 9.78
CA ALA A 351 33.52 -41.99 8.36
C ALA A 351 34.90 -42.62 8.04
N TRP A 352 35.96 -42.20 8.76
CA TRP A 352 37.31 -42.77 8.63
C TRP A 352 37.49 -44.15 9.28
N GLN A 353 36.63 -44.52 10.23
CA GLN A 353 36.69 -45.81 10.94
C GLN A 353 35.95 -46.95 10.21
N VAL A 354 35.07 -46.62 9.26
CA VAL A 354 34.32 -47.63 8.49
C VAL A 354 35.23 -48.26 7.43
N GLY A 355 35.41 -49.58 7.52
CA GLY A 355 36.18 -50.39 6.56
C GLY A 355 35.37 -50.98 5.39
N SER A 356 34.05 -50.72 5.34
CA SER A 356 33.13 -51.20 4.30
C SER A 356 32.78 -50.10 3.29
N ASP A 357 32.48 -50.50 2.04
CA ASP A 357 32.04 -49.62 0.95
C ASP A 357 30.69 -48.94 1.21
N SER A 358 30.02 -49.22 2.34
CA SER A 358 28.82 -48.51 2.77
C SER A 358 28.75 -48.32 4.29
N LEU A 359 28.22 -47.17 4.72
CA LEU A 359 27.90 -46.80 6.10
C LEU A 359 26.37 -46.73 6.21
N SER A 360 25.76 -47.57 7.06
CA SER A 360 24.31 -47.52 7.31
C SER A 360 24.01 -46.88 8.67
N LEU A 361 23.14 -45.87 8.69
CA LEU A 361 22.70 -45.20 9.91
C LEU A 361 21.20 -44.90 9.81
N LEU A 362 20.40 -45.33 10.81
CA LEU A 362 18.95 -45.05 10.90
C LEU A 362 18.18 -45.30 9.58
N ASN A 363 18.30 -46.51 9.00
CA ASN A 363 17.71 -46.94 7.71
C ASN A 363 18.23 -46.23 6.44
N ARG A 364 19.36 -45.52 6.49
CA ARG A 364 19.99 -44.90 5.32
C ARG A 364 21.35 -45.51 5.04
N SER A 365 21.59 -45.95 3.80
CA SER A 365 22.89 -46.46 3.35
C SER A 365 23.65 -45.39 2.59
N PHE A 366 24.91 -45.18 2.96
CA PHE A 366 25.81 -44.23 2.31
C PHE A 366 27.01 -44.97 1.75
N GLU A 367 27.12 -45.01 0.41
CA GLU A 367 28.23 -45.69 -0.25
C GLU A 367 29.48 -44.80 -0.27
N ARG A 368 30.64 -45.41 0.04
CA ARG A 368 31.99 -44.83 0.00
C ARG A 368 32.15 -43.48 0.72
N PRO A 369 31.93 -43.45 2.05
CA PRO A 369 31.96 -42.21 2.82
C PRO A 369 33.27 -41.42 2.75
N GLN A 370 34.39 -42.12 2.67
CA GLN A 370 35.72 -41.51 2.67
C GLN A 370 36.01 -40.76 1.36
N GLU A 371 35.66 -41.36 0.22
CA GLU A 371 35.82 -40.75 -1.10
C GLU A 371 34.94 -39.50 -1.25
N ALA A 372 33.69 -39.58 -0.77
CA ALA A 372 32.76 -38.45 -0.80
C ALA A 372 33.25 -37.27 0.06
N LEU A 373 33.72 -37.54 1.28
CA LEU A 373 34.24 -36.52 2.18
C LEU A 373 35.51 -35.86 1.61
N LEU A 374 36.45 -36.64 1.05
CA LEU A 374 37.66 -36.08 0.43
C LEU A 374 37.35 -35.24 -0.82
N SER A 375 36.44 -35.72 -1.66
CA SER A 375 35.99 -35.01 -2.86
C SER A 375 35.36 -33.66 -2.49
N ASP A 376 34.53 -33.66 -1.45
CA ASP A 376 33.85 -32.47 -0.95
C ASP A 376 34.83 -31.49 -0.30
N LEU A 377 35.74 -31.96 0.56
CA LEU A 377 36.78 -31.14 1.19
C LEU A 377 37.75 -30.53 0.16
N GLY A 378 38.14 -31.28 -0.87
CA GLY A 378 39.01 -30.79 -1.94
C GLY A 378 38.36 -29.67 -2.77
N ALA A 379 37.04 -29.69 -2.90
CA ALA A 379 36.31 -28.62 -3.56
C ALA A 379 35.94 -27.46 -2.61
N ALA A 380 35.75 -27.71 -1.31
CA ALA A 380 35.63 -26.67 -0.29
C ALA A 380 36.92 -25.84 -0.17
N LEU A 381 38.08 -26.48 -0.37
CA LEU A 381 39.39 -25.84 -0.38
C LEU A 381 39.50 -24.71 -1.43
N ARG A 382 38.80 -24.83 -2.55
CA ARG A 382 38.77 -23.78 -3.60
C ARG A 382 37.98 -22.54 -3.15
N LEU A 383 37.03 -22.72 -2.24
CA LEU A 383 36.18 -21.65 -1.71
C LEU A 383 36.78 -21.03 -0.44
N TYR A 384 37.45 -21.84 0.40
CA TYR A 384 38.10 -21.40 1.62
C TYR A 384 39.51 -22.01 1.75
N PRO A 385 40.56 -21.33 1.26
CA PRO A 385 41.94 -21.85 1.21
C PRO A 385 42.54 -22.25 2.56
N THR A 386 42.09 -21.67 3.67
CA THR A 386 42.59 -21.97 5.02
C THR A 386 42.31 -23.43 5.43
N LEU A 387 41.36 -24.11 4.78
CA LEU A 387 41.14 -25.55 4.93
C LEU A 387 42.38 -26.41 4.60
N ALA A 388 43.36 -25.87 3.85
CA ALA A 388 44.62 -26.55 3.54
C ALA A 388 45.34 -27.01 4.81
N LYS A 389 45.23 -26.24 5.91
CA LYS A 389 45.87 -26.56 7.19
C LYS A 389 45.33 -27.87 7.78
N GLY A 390 44.01 -28.10 7.70
CA GLY A 390 43.35 -29.30 8.23
C GLY A 390 43.51 -30.55 7.35
N LEU A 391 43.78 -30.36 6.06
CA LEU A 391 43.98 -31.43 5.07
C LEU A 391 45.40 -32.01 5.04
N ARG A 392 46.31 -31.55 5.90
CA ARG A 392 47.67 -32.11 6.02
C ARG A 392 47.70 -33.44 6.78
N SER A 393 46.64 -33.76 7.52
CA SER A 393 46.53 -35.03 8.23
C SER A 393 46.01 -36.14 7.30
N ALA A 394 46.40 -37.39 7.57
CA ALA A 394 45.93 -38.55 6.79
C ALA A 394 44.42 -38.83 6.97
N ARG A 395 43.79 -38.26 8.02
CA ARG A 395 42.37 -38.42 8.36
C ARG A 395 41.81 -37.08 8.84
N PRO A 396 41.47 -36.15 7.92
CA PRO A 396 40.99 -34.83 8.30
C PRO A 396 39.63 -34.93 9.01
N SER A 397 39.58 -34.50 10.27
CA SER A 397 38.36 -34.43 11.08
C SER A 397 38.04 -33.02 11.57
N GLU A 398 39.06 -32.19 11.80
CA GLU A 398 38.92 -30.86 12.39
C GLU A 398 40.02 -29.89 11.97
N LEU A 399 39.77 -28.59 12.19
CA LEU A 399 40.71 -27.50 11.98
C LEU A 399 40.59 -26.47 13.13
N ALA A 400 41.71 -26.16 13.78
CA ALA A 400 41.79 -25.05 14.73
C ALA A 400 41.95 -23.71 13.98
N LEU A 401 41.13 -22.73 14.33
CA LEU A 401 41.12 -21.38 13.75
C LEU A 401 41.42 -20.35 14.84
N SER A 402 42.16 -19.29 14.50
CA SER A 402 42.23 -18.10 15.35
C SER A 402 40.89 -17.34 15.34
N THR A 403 40.68 -16.43 16.29
CA THR A 403 39.48 -15.57 16.33
C THR A 403 39.28 -14.76 15.04
N GLU A 404 40.36 -14.27 14.43
CA GLU A 404 40.30 -13.54 13.15
C GLU A 404 39.95 -14.48 11.97
N GLU A 405 40.52 -15.69 11.95
CA GLU A 405 40.22 -16.69 10.94
C GLU A 405 38.78 -17.20 11.06
N ALA A 406 38.26 -17.32 12.29
CA ALA A 406 36.88 -17.67 12.57
C ALA A 406 35.90 -16.57 12.10
N TYR A 407 36.21 -15.29 12.32
CA TYR A 407 35.43 -14.19 11.78
C TYR A 407 35.45 -14.16 10.24
N THR A 408 36.62 -14.34 9.64
CA THR A 408 36.77 -14.43 8.17
C THR A 408 35.98 -15.61 7.60
N PHE A 409 35.99 -16.76 8.30
CA PHE A 409 35.17 -17.90 7.94
C PHE A 409 33.68 -17.55 8.00
N LEU A 410 33.22 -16.96 9.10
CA LEU A 410 31.81 -16.61 9.33
C LEU A 410 31.27 -15.57 8.32
N ARG A 411 32.09 -14.56 7.97
CA ARG A 411 31.70 -13.48 7.05
C ARG A 411 31.83 -13.88 5.58
N ASP A 412 32.98 -14.42 5.18
CA ASP A 412 33.33 -14.60 3.77
C ASP A 412 33.12 -16.04 3.30
N ALA A 413 33.46 -17.03 4.13
CA ALA A 413 33.40 -18.43 3.73
C ALA A 413 32.00 -19.05 3.88
N VAL A 414 31.23 -18.71 4.93
CA VAL A 414 29.88 -19.26 5.15
C VAL A 414 28.94 -19.02 3.96
N PRO A 415 28.82 -17.81 3.38
CA PRO A 415 27.95 -17.58 2.22
C PRO A 415 28.40 -18.40 0.99
N LEU A 416 29.71 -18.44 0.73
CA LEU A 416 30.29 -19.16 -0.40
C LEU A 416 30.13 -20.69 -0.26
N LEU A 417 30.31 -21.22 0.96
CA LEU A 417 30.15 -22.65 1.24
C LEU A 417 28.66 -23.07 1.17
N LYS A 418 27.74 -22.25 1.70
CA LYS A 418 26.29 -22.52 1.55
C LYS A 418 25.86 -22.48 0.08
N ALA A 419 26.28 -21.46 -0.67
CA ALA A 419 26.03 -21.36 -2.12
C ALA A 419 26.67 -22.53 -2.90
N GLY A 420 27.82 -23.02 -2.43
CA GLY A 420 28.50 -24.21 -2.96
C GLY A 420 27.85 -25.55 -2.61
N GLY A 421 26.71 -25.54 -1.89
CA GLY A 421 25.91 -26.72 -1.53
C GLY A 421 26.34 -27.44 -0.25
N PHE A 422 27.24 -26.85 0.55
CA PHE A 422 27.71 -27.45 1.81
C PHE A 422 26.78 -27.12 2.98
N GLY A 423 26.69 -28.05 3.93
CA GLY A 423 26.10 -27.74 5.23
C GLY A 423 27.03 -26.83 6.01
N VAL A 424 26.52 -25.75 6.62
CA VAL A 424 27.34 -24.93 7.51
C VAL A 424 26.54 -24.62 8.77
N LEU A 425 27.01 -25.16 9.89
CA LEU A 425 26.46 -24.91 11.22
C LEU A 425 27.32 -23.86 11.90
N VAL A 426 26.75 -22.67 11.97
CA VAL A 426 27.31 -21.53 12.70
C VAL A 426 26.78 -21.54 14.13
N PRO A 427 27.49 -20.91 15.08
CA PRO A 427 26.99 -20.72 16.42
C PRO A 427 25.63 -19.98 16.44
N PRO A 428 24.73 -20.29 17.39
CA PRO A 428 23.35 -19.79 17.40
C PRO A 428 23.23 -18.26 17.54
N TRP A 429 24.27 -17.60 18.04
CA TRP A 429 24.33 -16.14 18.17
C TRP A 429 24.71 -15.43 16.85
N TRP A 430 25.26 -16.13 15.85
CA TRP A 430 25.65 -15.54 14.57
C TRP A 430 24.42 -15.31 13.68
N GLY A 431 24.20 -14.05 13.27
CA GLY A 431 23.06 -13.65 12.43
C GLY A 431 21.76 -13.32 13.18
N GLY A 432 21.73 -13.46 14.51
CA GLY A 432 20.60 -13.03 15.35
C GLY A 432 20.58 -11.52 15.59
N ARG A 433 19.40 -10.90 15.63
CA ARG A 433 19.25 -9.48 16.03
C ARG A 433 19.62 -9.23 17.50
N ALA A 434 19.58 -10.26 18.33
CA ALA A 434 19.80 -10.18 19.78
C ALA A 434 21.26 -9.99 20.18
N THR A 435 22.21 -10.14 19.27
CA THR A 435 23.67 -10.12 19.56
C THR A 435 24.37 -8.91 18.96
N ARG A 436 23.64 -7.87 18.54
CA ARG A 436 24.21 -6.60 18.10
C ARG A 436 24.31 -5.61 19.26
N LEU A 437 25.20 -4.62 19.12
CA LEU A 437 25.23 -3.46 19.99
C LEU A 437 23.88 -2.73 19.92
N SER A 438 23.29 -2.52 21.09
CA SER A 438 22.07 -1.75 21.23
C SER A 438 22.21 -0.68 22.29
N ALA A 439 21.36 0.34 22.21
CA ALA A 439 21.34 1.42 23.17
C ALA A 439 20.05 1.36 24.00
N LYS A 440 20.18 1.54 25.31
CA LYS A 440 19.07 1.77 26.24
C LYS A 440 19.10 3.23 26.67
N LEU A 441 17.96 3.91 26.55
CA LEU A 441 17.83 5.31 26.96
C LEU A 441 17.03 5.39 28.26
N ARG A 442 17.68 5.83 29.35
CA ARG A 442 17.00 6.09 30.63
C ARG A 442 16.73 7.57 30.79
N VAL A 443 15.45 7.96 30.90
CA VAL A 443 15.03 9.37 30.93
C VAL A 443 14.49 9.75 32.31
N ARG A 444 15.01 10.85 32.86
CA ARG A 444 14.61 11.44 34.14
C ARG A 444 14.26 12.92 33.96
N GLN A 445 13.38 13.44 34.80
CA GLN A 445 13.11 14.87 34.83
C GLN A 445 14.00 15.54 35.89
N GLN A 446 14.67 16.62 35.50
CA GLN A 446 15.28 17.53 36.47
C GLN A 446 14.19 18.44 37.03
N ARG A 447 13.85 18.30 38.32
CA ARG A 447 13.06 19.33 39.03
C ARG A 447 14.01 20.49 39.32
N GLU A 448 13.96 21.55 38.51
CA GLU A 448 14.56 22.81 38.93
C GLU A 448 13.81 23.35 40.15
N GLN A 449 14.56 23.74 41.18
CA GLN A 449 14.05 24.46 42.35
C GLN A 449 13.54 25.85 41.90
N ALA A 450 12.29 25.91 41.45
CA ALA A 450 11.56 27.17 41.38
C ALA A 450 10.63 27.25 42.59
N ASN A 451 10.88 28.24 43.45
CA ASN A 451 10.00 28.61 44.54
C ASN A 451 8.59 28.92 44.00
N ASN A 452 7.57 28.53 44.78
CA ASN A 452 6.12 28.73 44.63
C ASN A 452 5.36 27.85 43.62
N GLU A 453 4.58 26.91 44.17
CA GLU A 453 3.20 26.45 43.87
C GLU A 453 2.59 26.42 42.44
N SER A 454 3.32 26.70 41.37
CA SER A 454 2.86 26.40 40.01
C SER A 454 3.48 25.09 39.53
N GLN A 455 2.69 24.02 39.48
CA GLN A 455 3.03 22.81 38.71
C GLN A 455 3.46 23.25 37.31
N GLY A 456 4.75 23.11 36.98
CA GLY A 456 5.29 23.48 35.69
C GLY A 456 4.60 22.67 34.60
N TYR A 457 3.94 23.36 33.67
CA TYR A 457 3.37 22.74 32.47
C TYR A 457 4.48 22.02 31.72
N LEU A 458 4.36 20.71 31.54
CA LEU A 458 5.16 20.00 30.55
C LEU A 458 4.83 20.63 29.19
N SER A 459 5.80 20.80 28.32
CA SER A 459 5.64 21.32 26.96
C SER A 459 6.63 20.57 26.05
N LEU A 460 6.45 20.63 24.73
CA LEU A 460 7.41 19.99 23.82
C LEU A 460 8.85 20.50 24.02
N ASP A 461 9.04 21.72 24.50
CA ASP A 461 10.33 22.33 24.80
C ASP A 461 10.87 22.04 26.20
N SER A 462 10.11 21.32 27.04
CA SER A 462 10.55 20.94 28.37
C SER A 462 11.81 20.08 28.31
N ILE A 463 12.85 20.52 29.01
CA ILE A 463 14.15 19.88 29.04
C ILE A 463 14.12 18.69 30.01
N LEU A 464 14.45 17.51 29.51
CA LEU A 464 14.61 16.27 30.24
C LEU A 464 16.09 15.91 30.33
N THR A 465 16.49 15.32 31.46
CA THR A 465 17.81 14.71 31.59
C THR A 465 17.73 13.27 31.15
N TYR A 466 18.73 12.82 30.41
CA TYR A 466 18.77 11.44 29.95
C TYR A 466 20.16 10.87 30.16
N ASP A 467 20.19 9.56 30.32
CA ASP A 467 21.39 8.76 30.46
C ASP A 467 21.32 7.64 29.42
N TRP A 468 22.29 7.62 28.51
CA TRP A 468 22.40 6.52 27.56
C TRP A 468 23.23 5.41 28.18
N GLN A 469 22.77 4.19 28.03
CA GLN A 469 23.47 2.99 28.45
C GLN A 469 23.65 2.10 27.22
N VAL A 470 24.86 1.60 27.00
CA VAL A 470 25.10 0.60 25.96
C VAL A 470 24.70 -0.75 26.52
N SER A 471 23.86 -1.47 25.77
CA SER A 471 23.55 -2.87 26.04
C SER A 471 24.10 -3.77 24.93
N VAL A 472 24.56 -4.95 25.31
CA VAL A 472 24.94 -6.01 24.38
C VAL A 472 24.28 -7.30 24.85
N GLY A 473 23.48 -7.93 23.99
CA GLY A 473 22.74 -9.13 24.39
C GLY A 473 21.75 -8.90 25.53
N GLY A 474 21.26 -7.67 25.71
CA GLY A 474 20.40 -7.26 26.82
C GLY A 474 21.13 -6.90 28.13
N GLN A 475 22.45 -7.13 28.23
CA GLN A 475 23.26 -6.75 29.39
C GLN A 475 23.84 -5.34 29.24
N VAL A 476 23.76 -4.52 30.30
CA VAL A 476 24.30 -3.15 30.32
C VAL A 476 25.82 -3.18 30.56
N LEU A 477 26.57 -2.51 29.69
CA LEU A 477 28.02 -2.30 29.81
C LEU A 477 28.30 -0.95 30.49
N ASN A 478 29.34 -0.92 31.34
CA ASN A 478 29.84 0.34 31.88
C ASN A 478 30.77 1.06 30.87
N GLU A 479 31.06 2.34 31.10
CA GLU A 479 31.88 3.18 30.19
C GLU A 479 33.30 2.63 29.99
N GLN A 480 33.93 2.12 31.05
CA GLN A 480 35.27 1.54 30.99
C GLN A 480 35.28 0.22 30.20
N GLU A 481 34.31 -0.66 30.46
CA GLU A 481 34.10 -1.91 29.73
C GLU A 481 33.86 -1.64 28.25
N PHE A 482 33.09 -0.61 27.89
CA PHE A 482 32.88 -0.23 26.49
C PHE A 482 34.16 0.28 25.83
N MET A 483 34.92 1.14 26.50
CA MET A 483 36.18 1.67 25.95
C MET A 483 37.26 0.57 25.82
N ASP A 484 37.30 -0.38 26.75
CA ASP A 484 38.18 -1.56 26.66
C ASP A 484 37.81 -2.45 25.46
N LEU A 485 36.52 -2.61 25.16
CA LEU A 485 36.04 -3.31 23.95
C LEU A 485 36.40 -2.57 22.66
N VAL A 486 36.32 -1.23 22.65
CA VAL A 486 36.78 -0.42 21.51
C VAL A 486 38.29 -0.56 21.31
N ALA A 487 39.06 -0.62 22.40
CA ALA A 487 40.52 -0.74 22.35
C ALA A 487 41.01 -2.10 21.81
N LEU A 488 40.27 -3.18 22.05
CA LEU A 488 40.62 -4.53 21.60
C LEU A 488 40.64 -4.67 20.07
N LYS A 489 39.86 -3.87 19.32
CA LYS A 489 39.77 -3.86 17.84
C LYS A 489 39.58 -5.24 17.18
N GLN A 490 39.08 -6.22 17.93
CA GLN A 490 38.81 -7.56 17.43
C GLN A 490 37.34 -7.66 16.99
N PRO A 491 37.05 -8.27 15.82
CA PRO A 491 35.69 -8.34 15.29
C PRO A 491 34.78 -9.34 16.03
N LEU A 492 35.37 -10.28 16.78
CA LEU A 492 34.65 -11.20 17.66
C LEU A 492 35.23 -11.05 19.07
N VAL A 493 34.38 -10.68 20.03
CA VAL A 493 34.78 -10.52 21.42
C VAL A 493 33.88 -11.35 22.32
N ASN A 494 34.47 -11.94 23.35
CA ASN A 494 33.75 -12.64 24.40
C ASN A 494 33.42 -11.66 25.54
N VAL A 495 32.13 -11.36 25.71
CA VAL A 495 31.63 -10.54 26.80
C VAL A 495 30.89 -11.46 27.78
N ARG A 496 31.48 -11.66 28.97
CA ARG A 496 30.90 -12.43 30.09
C ARG A 496 30.35 -13.82 29.68
N GLY A 497 31.05 -14.53 28.81
CA GLY A 497 30.68 -15.88 28.36
C GLY A 497 29.85 -15.94 27.07
N GLN A 498 29.55 -14.80 26.44
CA GLN A 498 28.85 -14.73 25.15
C GLN A 498 29.73 -14.10 24.08
N TRP A 499 29.80 -14.73 22.90
CA TRP A 499 30.52 -14.20 21.74
C TRP A 499 29.63 -13.27 20.92
N ILE A 500 30.16 -12.09 20.59
CA ILE A 500 29.44 -11.03 19.87
C ILE A 500 30.26 -10.59 18.65
N GLU A 501 29.56 -10.32 17.54
CA GLU A 501 30.12 -9.65 16.35
C GLU A 501 30.14 -8.14 16.59
N LEU A 502 31.33 -7.55 16.56
CA LEU A 502 31.53 -6.10 16.65
C LEU A 502 32.14 -5.61 15.34
N ARG A 503 31.40 -4.80 14.59
CA ARG A 503 31.94 -4.20 13.36
C ARG A 503 32.78 -2.98 13.70
N PRO A 504 34.02 -2.86 13.19
CA PRO A 504 34.89 -1.73 13.50
C PRO A 504 34.26 -0.37 13.18
N GLU A 505 33.54 -0.27 12.05
CA GLU A 505 32.84 0.96 11.63
C GLU A 505 31.69 1.34 12.59
N GLU A 506 30.95 0.35 13.09
CA GLU A 506 29.86 0.57 14.05
C GLU A 506 30.41 1.02 15.41
N MET A 507 31.58 0.50 15.82
CA MET A 507 32.25 0.88 17.07
C MET A 507 32.78 2.32 17.05
N GLU A 508 33.42 2.76 15.96
CA GLU A 508 33.90 4.14 15.83
C GLU A 508 32.73 5.15 15.76
N THR A 509 31.65 4.77 15.07
CA THR A 509 30.44 5.58 14.99
C THR A 509 29.76 5.68 16.36
N ALA A 510 29.63 4.56 17.08
CA ALA A 510 29.11 4.52 18.43
C ALA A 510 29.97 5.36 19.39
N ALA A 511 31.29 5.16 19.40
CA ALA A 511 32.20 5.90 20.28
C ALA A 511 32.12 7.42 20.05
N SER A 512 32.16 7.86 18.79
CA SER A 512 32.04 9.29 18.45
C SER A 512 30.65 9.86 18.77
N PHE A 513 29.58 9.05 18.66
CA PHE A 513 28.23 9.43 19.07
C PHE A 513 28.14 9.62 20.59
N PHE A 514 28.67 8.67 21.36
CA PHE A 514 28.69 8.74 22.83
C PHE A 514 29.52 9.91 23.30
N GLU A 515 30.71 10.14 22.77
CA GLU A 515 31.54 11.31 23.09
C GLU A 515 30.79 12.63 22.85
N LYS A 516 30.10 12.78 21.71
CA LYS A 516 29.35 14.01 21.36
C LYS A 516 28.09 14.22 22.20
N LYS A 517 27.36 13.16 22.57
CA LYS A 517 26.06 13.26 23.28
C LYS A 517 26.20 13.18 24.81
N LEU A 518 27.27 12.58 25.36
CA LEU A 518 27.63 12.65 26.78
C LEU A 518 27.87 14.11 27.23
N LEU A 519 28.32 14.98 26.30
CA LEU A 519 28.46 16.43 26.51
C LEU A 519 27.11 17.18 26.67
N HIS A 520 26.00 16.63 26.17
CA HIS A 520 24.69 17.29 26.15
C HIS A 520 23.59 16.43 26.79
N LYS A 521 23.57 16.33 28.13
CA LYS A 521 22.55 15.60 28.94
C LYS A 521 21.13 16.22 28.93
N LYS A 522 20.72 16.91 27.87
CA LYS A 522 19.46 17.65 27.78
C LYS A 522 18.72 17.29 26.49
N LEU A 523 17.54 16.68 26.62
CA LEU A 523 16.66 16.29 25.51
C LEU A 523 15.33 17.03 25.67
N LYS A 524 14.70 17.49 24.59
CA LYS A 524 13.35 18.04 24.68
C LYS A 524 12.31 16.92 24.76
N PHE A 525 11.19 17.15 25.43
CA PHE A 525 10.08 16.18 25.47
C PHE A 525 9.55 15.82 24.07
N GLY A 526 9.55 16.78 23.13
CA GLY A 526 9.19 16.50 21.73
C GLY A 526 10.15 15.53 21.04
N ASP A 527 11.44 15.55 21.37
CA ASP A 527 12.42 14.61 20.84
C ASP A 527 12.19 13.21 21.41
N LEU A 528 11.79 13.10 22.69
CA LEU A 528 11.43 11.82 23.31
C LEU A 528 10.26 11.14 22.59
N LEU A 529 9.21 11.90 22.28
CA LEU A 529 8.05 11.39 21.54
C LEU A 529 8.45 10.93 20.12
N ARG A 530 9.40 11.62 19.49
CA ARG A 530 9.94 11.21 18.18
C ARG A 530 10.77 9.94 18.25
N LEU A 531 11.59 9.80 19.28
CA LEU A 531 12.37 8.59 19.55
C LEU A 531 11.48 7.39 19.84
N GLU A 532 10.43 7.56 20.66
CA GLU A 532 9.47 6.49 20.98
C GLU A 532 8.70 6.01 19.74
N ALA A 533 8.32 6.94 18.84
CA ALA A 533 7.63 6.61 17.61
C ALA A 533 8.55 6.04 16.50
N GLY A 534 9.86 5.89 16.74
CA GLY A 534 10.82 5.38 15.76
C GLY A 534 11.10 6.34 14.60
N ALA A 535 10.92 7.65 14.82
CA ALA A 535 11.02 8.68 13.77
C ALA A 535 12.46 9.11 13.42
N GLU A 536 13.43 8.83 14.30
CA GLU A 536 14.84 9.06 14.01
C GLU A 536 15.44 7.79 13.40
N GLU A 537 15.80 7.88 12.12
CA GLU A 537 16.52 6.82 11.42
C GLU A 537 17.80 6.48 12.18
N HIS A 538 17.87 5.26 12.71
CA HIS A 538 19.06 4.69 13.36
C HIS A 538 20.27 4.50 12.42
N GLN A 539 20.20 5.02 11.18
CA GLN A 539 21.34 5.04 10.25
C GLN A 539 22.43 6.04 10.65
N GLU A 540 22.09 7.16 11.30
CA GLU A 540 23.12 8.07 11.85
C GLU A 540 23.73 7.56 13.17
N LEU A 541 23.06 6.63 13.85
CA LEU A 541 23.43 6.10 15.17
C LEU A 541 24.39 4.91 15.10
N GLY A 542 24.38 4.15 13.99
CA GLY A 542 25.08 2.86 13.91
C GLY A 542 24.60 1.80 14.93
N LEU A 543 23.57 2.12 15.73
CA LEU A 543 23.09 1.36 16.89
C LEU A 543 21.57 1.23 16.86
N SER A 544 21.05 0.06 17.27
CA SER A 544 19.61 -0.16 17.42
C SER A 544 19.16 0.27 18.82
N LEU A 545 18.13 1.11 18.95
CA LEU A 545 17.53 1.43 20.24
C LEU A 545 16.70 0.23 20.73
N GLU A 546 17.11 -0.41 21.84
CA GLU A 546 16.44 -1.60 22.38
C GLU A 546 15.19 -1.23 23.19
N SER A 547 15.32 -0.19 24.02
CA SER A 547 14.22 0.27 24.87
C SER A 547 14.47 1.70 25.38
N ILE A 548 13.36 2.40 25.65
CA ILE A 548 13.35 3.68 26.35
C ILE A 548 12.74 3.43 27.73
N GLU A 549 13.56 3.50 28.78
CA GLU A 549 13.10 3.41 30.16
C GLU A 549 12.80 4.81 30.69
N VAL A 550 11.52 5.12 30.79
CA VAL A 550 11.03 6.39 31.34
C VAL A 550 10.56 6.14 32.77
N GLU A 551 11.10 6.88 33.73
CA GLU A 551 10.78 6.69 35.16
C GLU A 551 9.67 7.62 35.66
N GLY A 552 8.89 7.11 36.62
CA GLY A 552 7.90 7.89 37.37
C GLY A 552 6.72 8.38 36.55
N TRP A 553 6.28 9.60 36.81
CA TRP A 553 5.06 10.19 36.25
C TRP A 553 5.11 10.40 34.71
N LEU A 554 6.31 10.51 34.12
CA LEU A 554 6.50 10.62 32.67
C LEU A 554 6.08 9.33 31.95
N SER A 555 6.37 8.15 32.52
CA SER A 555 5.93 6.86 31.98
C SER A 555 4.40 6.78 31.91
N GLU A 556 3.73 7.21 32.99
CA GLU A 556 2.28 7.24 33.04
C GLU A 556 1.69 8.23 32.03
N THR A 557 2.37 9.37 31.83
CA THR A 557 1.98 10.37 30.84
C THR A 557 2.09 9.83 29.41
N LEU A 558 3.16 9.12 29.06
CA LEU A 558 3.32 8.47 27.75
C LEU A 558 2.29 7.35 27.54
N LYS A 559 1.99 6.55 28.57
CA LYS A 559 0.92 5.54 28.51
C LYS A 559 -0.48 6.15 28.28
N ARG A 560 -0.75 7.30 28.90
CA ARG A 560 -1.99 8.07 28.67
C ARG A 560 -2.04 8.67 27.26
N LEU A 561 -0.91 9.18 26.74
CA LEU A 561 -0.81 9.74 25.39
C LEU A 561 -0.92 8.67 24.28
N SER A 562 -0.37 7.48 24.50
CA SER A 562 -0.49 6.33 23.59
C SER A 562 -1.86 5.64 23.64
N GLY A 563 -2.74 6.05 24.55
CA GLY A 563 -4.08 5.49 24.72
C GLY A 563 -4.12 4.13 25.44
N GLN A 564 -3.03 3.71 26.06
CA GLN A 564 -2.95 2.47 26.84
C GLN A 564 -3.66 2.57 28.19
N THR A 565 -3.90 3.78 28.69
CA THR A 565 -4.58 4.03 29.97
C THR A 565 -5.78 4.96 29.76
N HIS A 566 -6.92 4.63 30.37
CA HIS A 566 -8.11 5.47 30.31
C HIS A 566 -7.91 6.78 31.08
N LEU A 567 -8.27 7.89 30.45
CA LEU A 567 -8.29 9.20 31.10
C LEU A 567 -9.48 9.31 32.05
N GLU A 568 -9.24 9.87 33.24
CA GLU A 568 -10.30 10.17 34.20
C GLU A 568 -11.24 11.25 33.64
N PRO A 569 -12.57 11.06 33.72
CA PRO A 569 -13.52 12.05 33.23
C PRO A 569 -13.42 13.37 34.02
N VAL A 570 -13.28 14.49 33.33
CA VAL A 570 -13.33 15.81 33.97
C VAL A 570 -14.78 16.15 34.38
N PRO A 571 -14.99 16.79 35.54
CA PRO A 571 -16.32 17.20 35.97
C PRO A 571 -16.83 18.36 35.10
N ILE A 572 -17.93 18.15 34.39
CA ILE A 572 -18.57 19.21 33.59
C ILE A 572 -19.29 20.18 34.54
N PRO A 573 -19.01 21.50 34.47
CA PRO A 573 -19.65 22.48 35.35
C PRO A 573 -21.18 22.54 35.18
N SER A 574 -21.88 22.85 36.27
CA SER A 574 -23.34 23.04 36.27
C SER A 574 -23.81 24.22 35.42
N THR A 575 -22.91 25.11 35.01
CA THR A 575 -23.18 26.22 34.09
C THR A 575 -23.37 25.76 32.64
N PHE A 576 -23.01 24.52 32.30
CA PHE A 576 -23.29 23.94 30.98
C PHE A 576 -24.77 23.57 30.89
N GLN A 577 -25.52 24.26 30.03
CA GLN A 577 -26.95 24.02 29.82
C GLN A 577 -27.17 22.95 28.75
N GLY A 578 -27.06 21.69 29.17
CA GLY A 578 -27.28 20.51 28.34
C GLY A 578 -26.67 19.27 28.98
N GLN A 579 -26.76 18.11 28.32
CA GLN A 579 -26.11 16.89 28.77
C GLN A 579 -25.15 16.37 27.71
N LEU A 580 -23.85 16.38 28.02
CA LEU A 580 -22.84 15.76 27.16
C LEU A 580 -22.96 14.24 27.23
N ARG A 581 -22.85 13.58 26.08
CA ARG A 581 -22.80 12.12 25.97
C ARG A 581 -21.47 11.57 26.52
N PRO A 582 -21.39 10.28 26.91
CA PRO A 582 -20.18 9.70 27.49
C PRO A 582 -18.93 9.90 26.62
N TYR A 583 -19.05 9.73 25.30
CA TYR A 583 -17.93 9.99 24.40
C TYR A 583 -17.55 11.49 24.38
N GLN A 584 -18.52 12.40 24.41
CA GLN A 584 -18.24 13.84 24.46
C GLN A 584 -17.48 14.20 25.73
N VAL A 585 -17.87 13.66 26.89
CA VAL A 585 -17.14 13.83 28.16
C VAL A 585 -15.71 13.30 28.05
N ARG A 586 -15.49 12.12 27.43
CA ARG A 586 -14.14 11.62 27.15
C ARG A 586 -13.34 12.58 26.24
N GLY A 587 -14.00 13.16 25.24
CA GLY A 587 -13.39 14.16 24.35
C GLY A 587 -12.97 15.44 25.08
N VAL A 588 -13.83 15.96 25.97
CA VAL A 588 -13.50 17.11 26.83
C VAL A 588 -12.33 16.76 27.76
N SER A 589 -12.33 15.57 28.34
CA SER A 589 -11.27 15.10 29.25
C SER A 589 -9.93 14.96 28.53
N TRP A 590 -9.95 14.48 27.28
CA TRP A 590 -8.78 14.38 26.42
C TRP A 590 -8.23 15.76 26.04
N LEU A 591 -9.09 16.72 25.66
CA LEU A 591 -8.67 18.09 25.40
C LEU A 591 -8.05 18.75 26.65
N ALA A 592 -8.67 18.56 27.82
CA ALA A 592 -8.16 19.09 29.08
C ALA A 592 -6.81 18.45 29.46
N PHE A 593 -6.63 17.15 29.21
CA PHE A 593 -5.37 16.45 29.43
C PHE A 593 -4.25 16.98 28.53
N LEU A 594 -4.47 17.08 27.22
CA LEU A 594 -3.46 17.63 26.30
C LEU A 594 -3.12 19.08 26.63
N LYS A 595 -4.11 19.87 27.03
CA LYS A 595 -3.87 21.24 27.52
C LYS A 595 -3.05 21.30 28.79
N SER A 596 -3.24 20.37 29.73
CA SER A 596 -2.40 20.28 30.93
C SER A 596 -0.92 19.96 30.62
N LEU A 597 -0.65 19.39 29.44
CA LEU A 597 0.68 19.12 28.90
C LEU A 597 1.13 20.16 27.86
N GLY A 598 0.41 21.28 27.70
CA GLY A 598 0.75 22.31 26.71
C GLY A 598 0.79 21.82 25.25
N LEU A 599 0.14 20.69 24.93
CA LEU A 599 0.17 20.06 23.61
C LEU A 599 -1.10 20.37 22.81
N GLY A 600 -0.97 20.99 21.64
CA GLY A 600 -2.12 21.29 20.79
C GLY A 600 -2.91 20.04 20.38
N ALA A 601 -4.23 20.17 20.24
CA ALA A 601 -5.14 19.06 19.98
C ALA A 601 -5.99 19.23 18.71
N CYS A 602 -6.17 18.14 17.97
CA CYS A 602 -7.09 18.03 16.85
C CYS A 602 -8.28 17.14 17.23
N LEU A 603 -9.46 17.72 17.37
CA LEU A 603 -10.71 16.97 17.50
C LEU A 603 -11.31 16.75 16.11
N ALA A 604 -11.09 15.55 15.58
CA ALA A 604 -11.40 15.14 14.22
C ALA A 604 -12.62 14.21 14.14
N ASP A 605 -13.59 14.37 15.04
CA ASP A 605 -14.82 13.58 15.05
C ASP A 605 -15.68 13.84 13.81
N ASP A 606 -16.38 12.82 13.34
CA ASP A 606 -17.38 12.93 12.26
C ASP A 606 -18.38 14.07 12.52
N MET A 607 -18.80 14.71 11.42
CA MET A 607 -19.67 15.88 11.47
C MET A 607 -21.02 15.56 12.10
N GLY A 608 -21.36 16.20 13.22
CA GLY A 608 -22.62 15.94 13.93
C GLY A 608 -22.46 15.15 15.23
N LEU A 609 -21.25 14.72 15.59
CA LEU A 609 -20.91 14.18 16.91
C LEU A 609 -20.83 15.25 18.02
N GLY A 610 -21.07 16.52 17.70
CA GLY A 610 -21.12 17.61 18.67
C GLY A 610 -19.75 18.11 19.15
N LYS A 611 -18.79 18.28 18.23
CA LYS A 611 -17.47 18.91 18.51
C LYS A 611 -17.60 20.29 19.17
N THR A 612 -18.55 21.10 18.71
CA THR A 612 -18.87 22.42 19.25
C THR A 612 -19.29 22.33 20.71
N ALA A 613 -20.20 21.43 21.06
CA ALA A 613 -20.63 21.18 22.43
C ALA A 613 -19.47 20.69 23.32
N SER A 614 -18.58 19.82 22.81
CA SER A 614 -17.37 19.40 23.53
C SER A 614 -16.42 20.57 23.79
N LEU A 615 -16.18 21.45 22.81
CA LEU A 615 -15.35 22.64 23.03
C LEU A 615 -15.98 23.58 24.07
N ILE A 616 -17.28 23.84 24.00
CA ILE A 616 -17.97 24.68 24.99
C ILE A 616 -17.85 24.08 26.40
N GLY A 617 -17.97 22.75 26.51
CA GLY A 617 -17.73 22.02 27.76
C GLY A 617 -16.32 22.24 28.31
N LEU A 618 -15.30 22.23 27.45
CA LEU A 618 -13.92 22.56 27.83
C LEU A 618 -13.80 24.01 28.33
N LEU A 619 -14.33 24.99 27.60
CA LEU A 619 -14.23 26.41 27.97
C LEU A 619 -14.89 26.71 29.33
N LEU A 620 -16.06 26.11 29.60
CA LEU A 620 -16.71 26.25 30.89
C LEU A 620 -15.94 25.55 32.01
N TYR A 621 -15.38 24.36 31.75
CA TYR A 621 -14.53 23.65 32.71
C TYR A 621 -13.33 24.51 33.10
N GLU A 622 -12.65 25.11 32.12
CA GLU A 622 -11.52 26.02 32.32
C GLU A 622 -11.93 27.26 33.13
N ARG A 623 -13.02 27.93 32.74
CA ARG A 623 -13.53 29.08 33.48
C ARG A 623 -13.84 28.73 34.93
N SER A 624 -14.41 27.55 35.19
CA SER A 624 -14.72 27.10 36.54
C SER A 624 -13.45 26.86 37.37
N ARG A 625 -12.39 26.27 36.77
CA ARG A 625 -11.10 26.07 37.43
C ARG A 625 -10.39 27.39 37.73
N LEU A 626 -10.28 28.27 36.75
CA LEU A 626 -9.62 29.57 36.92
C LEU A 626 -10.33 30.45 37.95
N THR A 627 -11.67 30.40 37.99
CA THR A 627 -12.46 31.09 39.03
C THR A 627 -12.16 30.54 40.43
N ARG A 628 -12.08 29.21 40.59
CA ARG A 628 -11.70 28.57 41.86
C ARG A 628 -10.27 28.93 42.29
N GLU A 629 -9.36 29.03 41.33
CA GLU A 629 -7.94 29.37 41.54
C GLU A 629 -7.68 30.89 41.63
N LYS A 630 -8.71 31.73 41.48
CA LYS A 630 -8.60 33.21 41.44
C LYS A 630 -7.59 33.73 40.42
N LYS A 631 -7.44 33.05 39.29
CA LYS A 631 -6.54 33.46 38.20
C LYS A 631 -7.29 34.32 37.16
N PRO A 632 -6.62 35.32 36.54
CA PRO A 632 -7.22 36.12 35.49
C PRO A 632 -7.56 35.27 34.25
N PHE A 633 -8.64 35.63 33.56
CA PHE A 633 -9.08 34.95 32.35
C PHE A 633 -8.53 35.65 31.11
N SER A 634 -7.84 34.90 30.25
CA SER A 634 -7.43 35.36 28.92
C SER A 634 -8.48 34.93 27.89
N PRO A 635 -8.81 35.77 26.90
CA PRO A 635 -9.89 35.45 25.96
C PRO A 635 -9.54 34.28 25.04
N THR A 636 -10.55 33.55 24.59
CA THR A 636 -10.43 32.51 23.55
C THR A 636 -10.84 33.07 22.20
N LEU A 637 -10.00 32.86 21.18
CA LEU A 637 -10.32 33.19 19.79
C LEU A 637 -10.83 31.95 19.07
N ILE A 638 -12.02 32.04 18.47
CA ILE A 638 -12.56 31.00 17.59
C ILE A 638 -12.60 31.55 16.16
N VAL A 639 -11.85 30.92 15.27
CA VAL A 639 -11.80 31.22 13.84
C VAL A 639 -12.62 30.16 13.11
N CYS A 640 -13.67 30.58 12.41
CA CYS A 640 -14.55 29.66 11.71
C CYS A 640 -14.98 30.21 10.33
N PRO A 641 -15.49 29.38 9.40
CA PRO A 641 -16.07 29.86 8.16
C PRO A 641 -17.23 30.83 8.38
N MET A 642 -17.38 31.86 7.53
CA MET A 642 -18.41 32.91 7.66
C MET A 642 -19.84 32.36 7.86
N SER A 643 -20.34 31.64 6.86
CA SER A 643 -20.92 30.30 7.00
C SER A 643 -21.53 29.87 8.35
N ILE A 644 -20.71 29.63 9.38
CA ILE A 644 -21.11 29.03 10.67
C ILE A 644 -20.95 29.97 11.87
N VAL A 645 -20.52 31.22 11.68
CA VAL A 645 -20.40 32.21 12.77
C VAL A 645 -21.72 32.37 13.54
N GLY A 646 -22.84 32.44 12.83
CA GLY A 646 -24.17 32.52 13.45
C GLY A 646 -24.59 31.24 14.18
N ASN A 647 -24.07 30.08 13.77
CA ASN A 647 -24.31 28.83 14.48
C ASN A 647 -23.55 28.80 15.81
N TRP A 648 -22.26 29.17 15.80
CA TRP A 648 -21.44 29.30 17.00
C TRP A 648 -22.07 30.26 18.03
N GLN A 649 -22.57 31.42 17.58
CA GLN A 649 -23.24 32.37 18.47
C GLN A 649 -24.47 31.75 19.15
N ARG A 650 -25.32 31.03 18.39
CA ARG A 650 -26.50 30.36 18.94
C ARG A 650 -26.14 29.23 19.89
N GLU A 651 -25.15 28.41 19.55
CA GLU A 651 -24.71 27.30 20.39
C GLU A 651 -24.08 27.79 21.70
N LEU A 652 -23.26 28.84 21.66
CA LEU A 652 -22.71 29.46 22.87
C LEU A 652 -23.81 30.05 23.76
N GLN A 653 -24.82 30.71 23.18
CA GLN A 653 -25.97 31.20 23.94
C GLN A 653 -26.82 30.06 24.53
N ARG A 654 -26.97 28.95 23.81
CA ARG A 654 -27.77 27.79 24.22
C ARG A 654 -27.09 26.99 25.33
N PHE A 655 -25.83 26.61 25.13
CA PHE A 655 -25.10 25.68 26.02
C PHE A 655 -24.32 26.40 27.12
N SER A 656 -23.98 27.67 26.93
CA SER A 656 -23.13 28.43 27.86
C SER A 656 -23.55 29.90 27.97
N PRO A 657 -24.79 30.22 28.37
CA PRO A 657 -25.26 31.61 28.49
C PRO A 657 -24.46 32.45 29.49
N SER A 658 -23.66 31.82 30.36
CA SER A 658 -22.76 32.50 31.28
C SER A 658 -21.53 33.11 30.60
N LEU A 659 -21.13 32.64 29.40
CA LEU A 659 -19.96 33.15 28.66
C LEU A 659 -20.30 34.43 27.90
N ASN A 660 -19.46 35.45 28.05
CA ASN A 660 -19.55 36.68 27.27
C ASN A 660 -18.91 36.47 25.89
N VAL A 661 -19.67 36.68 24.81
CA VAL A 661 -19.24 36.41 23.44
C VAL A 661 -19.24 37.69 22.60
N HIS A 662 -18.12 38.00 21.97
CA HIS A 662 -18.01 39.07 20.97
C HIS A 662 -17.88 38.49 19.56
N VAL A 663 -18.63 39.03 18.60
CA VAL A 663 -18.52 38.66 17.18
C VAL A 663 -17.77 39.77 16.44
N HIS A 664 -16.51 39.51 16.08
CA HIS A 664 -15.67 40.43 15.31
C HIS A 664 -15.96 40.30 13.81
N HIS A 665 -17.05 40.93 13.36
CA HIS A 665 -17.49 40.91 11.96
C HIS A 665 -18.34 42.14 11.60
N GLY A 666 -18.36 42.52 10.32
CA GLY A 666 -19.18 43.64 9.82
C GLY A 666 -18.44 44.97 9.71
N ALA A 667 -19.19 46.02 9.34
CA ALA A 667 -18.66 47.39 9.19
C ALA A 667 -18.44 48.09 10.53
N ASP A 668 -19.27 47.77 11.54
CA ASP A 668 -19.23 48.35 12.89
C ASP A 668 -18.27 47.61 13.84
N ARG A 669 -17.33 46.83 13.30
CA ARG A 669 -16.38 46.07 14.11
C ARG A 669 -15.36 47.00 14.76
N PHE A 670 -15.05 46.75 16.04
CA PHE A 670 -14.07 47.55 16.78
C PHE A 670 -12.69 47.49 16.12
N SER A 671 -11.95 48.59 16.19
CA SER A 671 -10.60 48.73 15.64
C SER A 671 -9.68 49.45 16.62
N GLY A 672 -8.36 49.24 16.49
CA GLY A 672 -7.37 49.88 17.36
C GLY A 672 -7.50 49.44 18.82
N GLU A 673 -7.25 50.36 19.76
CA GLU A 673 -7.28 50.07 21.20
C GLU A 673 -8.64 49.61 21.72
N GLU A 674 -9.73 50.04 21.07
CA GLU A 674 -11.08 49.64 21.47
C GLU A 674 -11.31 48.14 21.25
N PHE A 675 -10.75 47.57 20.18
CA PHE A 675 -10.81 46.12 19.96
C PHE A 675 -10.11 45.35 21.08
N VAL A 676 -8.94 45.82 21.52
CA VAL A 676 -8.16 45.17 22.59
C VAL A 676 -8.96 45.18 23.91
N LYS A 677 -9.56 46.33 24.27
CA LYS A 677 -10.41 46.43 25.46
C LYS A 677 -11.60 45.48 25.39
N GLN A 678 -12.31 45.47 24.25
CA GLN A 678 -13.48 44.62 24.07
C GLN A 678 -13.10 43.14 24.07
N ALA A 679 -11.98 42.76 23.47
CA ALA A 679 -11.53 41.37 23.48
C ALA A 679 -11.19 40.89 24.90
N HIS A 680 -10.59 41.72 25.75
CA HIS A 680 -10.34 41.37 27.16
C HIS A 680 -11.60 41.39 28.04
N ALA A 681 -12.65 42.11 27.64
CA ALA A 681 -13.93 42.15 28.35
C ALA A 681 -14.82 40.93 28.07
N HIS A 682 -14.50 40.12 27.05
CA HIS A 682 -15.27 38.95 26.64
C HIS A 682 -14.48 37.66 26.88
N ASP A 683 -15.20 36.56 27.10
CA ASP A 683 -14.56 35.25 27.27
C ASP A 683 -14.19 34.64 25.91
N VAL A 684 -15.03 34.88 24.90
CA VAL A 684 -14.89 34.30 23.56
C VAL A 684 -15.03 35.38 22.50
N VAL A 685 -14.09 35.41 21.55
CA VAL A 685 -14.15 36.24 20.34
C VAL A 685 -14.32 35.34 19.12
N LEU A 686 -15.38 35.57 18.35
CA LEU A 686 -15.67 34.87 17.10
C LEU A 686 -15.20 35.71 15.91
N THR A 687 -14.40 35.11 15.03
CA THR A 687 -13.97 35.76 13.78
C THR A 687 -13.98 34.77 12.61
N THR A 688 -13.64 35.26 11.42
CA THR A 688 -13.55 34.46 10.20
C THR A 688 -12.12 34.38 9.68
N TYR A 689 -11.81 33.28 8.99
CA TYR A 689 -10.52 33.06 8.34
C TYR A 689 -10.05 34.26 7.49
N ALA A 690 -10.95 34.90 6.74
CA ALA A 690 -10.62 36.05 5.90
C ALA A 690 -10.26 37.30 6.75
N LEU A 691 -10.97 37.52 7.85
CA LEU A 691 -10.70 38.64 8.76
C LEU A 691 -9.42 38.42 9.56
N THR A 692 -9.02 37.18 9.84
CA THR A 692 -7.73 36.91 10.50
C THR A 692 -6.54 37.42 9.70
N LEU A 693 -6.60 37.34 8.38
CA LEU A 693 -5.57 37.92 7.50
C LEU A 693 -5.68 39.44 7.42
N ARG A 694 -6.90 39.97 7.28
CA ARG A 694 -7.12 41.42 7.11
C ARG A 694 -6.77 42.21 8.37
N ASP A 695 -7.17 41.70 9.53
CA ASP A 695 -7.04 42.36 10.83
C ASP A 695 -5.91 41.69 11.67
N GLN A 696 -4.92 41.10 10.99
CA GLN A 696 -3.83 40.33 11.62
C GLN A 696 -3.08 41.16 12.68
N GLU A 697 -2.79 42.42 12.39
CA GLU A 697 -2.07 43.31 13.29
C GLU A 697 -2.82 43.52 14.62
N LEU A 698 -4.15 43.61 14.58
CA LEU A 698 -4.99 43.75 15.77
C LEU A 698 -5.02 42.44 16.57
N LEU A 699 -5.23 41.31 15.89
CA LEU A 699 -5.36 40.01 16.56
C LEU A 699 -4.05 39.54 17.20
N THR A 700 -2.90 39.99 16.70
CA THR A 700 -1.57 39.63 17.24
C THR A 700 -1.18 40.45 18.48
N GLN A 701 -1.91 41.53 18.79
CA GLN A 701 -1.70 42.34 20.01
C GLN A 701 -2.21 41.61 21.27
N ILE A 702 -3.16 40.69 21.12
CA ILE A 702 -3.76 39.95 22.23
C ILE A 702 -3.01 38.63 22.42
N ASN A 703 -2.74 38.29 23.69
CA ASN A 703 -2.27 36.96 24.07
C ASN A 703 -3.50 36.08 24.37
N TRP A 704 -3.87 35.24 23.42
CA TRP A 704 -5.05 34.39 23.54
C TRP A 704 -4.79 33.22 24.50
N GLU A 705 -5.82 32.81 25.25
CA GLU A 705 -5.77 31.57 26.01
C GLU A 705 -5.79 30.37 25.06
N ASN A 706 -6.83 30.32 24.24
CA ASN A 706 -7.02 29.32 23.20
C ASN A 706 -7.16 30.02 21.84
N VAL A 707 -6.50 29.49 20.80
CA VAL A 707 -6.87 29.75 19.40
C VAL A 707 -7.46 28.47 18.84
N VAL A 708 -8.75 28.54 18.48
CA VAL A 708 -9.51 27.41 17.97
C VAL A 708 -9.83 27.63 16.50
N LEU A 709 -9.50 26.65 15.67
CA LEU A 709 -9.85 26.63 14.26
C LEU A 709 -10.99 25.63 14.05
N ASP A 710 -12.14 26.10 13.59
CA ASP A 710 -13.23 25.23 13.17
C ASP A 710 -13.24 25.05 11.66
N GLU A 711 -13.49 23.83 11.19
CA GLU A 711 -13.22 23.40 9.81
C GLU A 711 -11.74 23.69 9.44
N ALA A 712 -10.81 23.11 10.22
CA ALA A 712 -9.37 23.34 10.10
C ALA A 712 -8.77 23.00 8.73
N GLN A 713 -9.48 22.30 7.84
CA GLN A 713 -9.08 22.12 6.43
C GLN A 713 -8.90 23.45 5.67
N ASN A 714 -9.43 24.57 6.20
CA ASN A 714 -9.18 25.90 5.64
C ASN A 714 -7.70 26.33 5.73
N ILE A 715 -6.88 25.68 6.57
CA ILE A 715 -5.42 25.93 6.63
C ILE A 715 -4.60 24.85 5.92
N LYS A 716 -5.18 24.08 5.00
CA LYS A 716 -4.50 22.94 4.32
C LYS A 716 -3.17 23.25 3.63
N ASN A 717 -2.95 24.50 3.22
CA ASN A 717 -1.72 24.94 2.57
C ASN A 717 -0.89 25.83 3.50
N ASP A 718 0.31 25.38 3.86
CA ASP A 718 1.27 26.14 4.65
C ASP A 718 1.67 27.47 4.00
N GLU A 719 1.78 27.54 2.68
CA GLU A 719 2.25 28.74 1.98
C GLU A 719 1.18 29.83 1.85
N ALA A 720 -0.09 29.50 2.11
CA ALA A 720 -1.17 30.46 2.02
C ALA A 720 -1.00 31.59 3.05
N LYS A 721 -1.12 32.85 2.61
CA LYS A 721 -1.00 34.04 3.48
C LYS A 721 -1.92 33.96 4.71
N GLN A 722 -3.11 33.40 4.54
CA GLN A 722 -4.06 33.17 5.62
C GLN A 722 -3.56 32.17 6.68
N THR A 723 -3.02 31.03 6.25
CA THR A 723 -2.41 30.04 7.16
C THR A 723 -1.23 30.65 7.92
N GLN A 724 -0.39 31.42 7.22
CA GLN A 724 0.74 32.13 7.82
C GLN A 724 0.29 33.19 8.84
N ALA A 725 -0.78 33.92 8.55
CA ALA A 725 -1.36 34.89 9.50
C ALA A 725 -1.88 34.20 10.77
N ILE A 726 -2.58 33.06 10.61
CA ILE A 726 -3.09 32.27 11.74
C ILE A 726 -1.96 31.69 12.60
N LYS A 727 -0.90 31.14 11.99
CA LYS A 727 0.25 30.56 12.72
C LYS A 727 1.03 31.60 13.53
N LYS A 728 0.94 32.88 13.16
CA LYS A 728 1.57 34.03 13.86
C LYS A 728 0.79 34.49 15.10
N LEU A 729 -0.45 34.04 15.30
CA LEU A 729 -1.24 34.41 16.48
C LEU A 729 -0.58 33.87 17.76
N LYS A 730 -0.53 34.73 18.79
CA LYS A 730 0.01 34.40 20.10
C LYS A 730 -1.04 33.69 20.94
N SER A 731 -0.77 32.46 21.34
CA SER A 731 -1.73 31.62 22.07
C SER A 731 -1.01 30.71 23.05
N HIS A 732 -1.60 30.47 24.23
CA HIS A 732 -1.12 29.44 25.16
C HIS A 732 -1.47 28.04 24.65
N TYR A 733 -2.65 27.89 24.06
CA TYR A 733 -3.15 26.61 23.57
C TYR A 733 -3.80 26.71 22.19
N ARG A 734 -3.71 25.64 21.40
CA ARG A 734 -4.22 25.58 20.02
C ARG A 734 -5.08 24.35 19.82
N ILE A 735 -6.26 24.55 19.26
CA ILE A 735 -7.24 23.49 18.99
C ILE A 735 -7.66 23.55 17.54
N ALA A 736 -7.71 22.40 16.88
CA ALA A 736 -8.27 22.25 15.55
C ALA A 736 -9.51 21.35 15.62
N LEU A 737 -10.62 21.81 15.07
CA LEU A 737 -11.85 21.02 14.89
C LEU A 737 -12.01 20.74 13.40
N THR A 738 -12.17 19.47 13.04
CA THR A 738 -12.37 19.05 11.65
C THR A 738 -13.25 17.79 11.58
N GLY A 739 -13.90 17.53 10.45
CA GLY A 739 -14.56 16.25 10.19
C GLY A 739 -13.60 15.18 9.67
N THR A 740 -12.53 15.59 9.00
CA THR A 740 -11.54 14.73 8.37
C THR A 740 -10.16 15.33 8.58
N PRO A 741 -9.26 14.70 9.38
CA PRO A 741 -7.96 15.27 9.71
C PRO A 741 -6.98 15.25 8.52
N VAL A 742 -7.22 14.37 7.55
CA VAL A 742 -6.56 14.35 6.24
C VAL A 742 -7.67 14.31 5.20
N GLU A 743 -7.78 15.35 4.38
CA GLU A 743 -8.80 15.41 3.34
C GLU A 743 -8.24 14.86 2.02
N ASN A 744 -6.96 15.16 1.74
CA ASN A 744 -6.25 14.73 0.52
C ASN A 744 -4.74 14.48 0.31
N ARG A 745 -3.88 15.03 1.17
CA ARG A 745 -2.42 14.95 1.09
C ARG A 745 -1.83 14.99 2.49
N LEU A 746 -0.70 14.30 2.68
CA LEU A 746 0.02 14.33 3.97
C LEU A 746 0.52 15.74 4.34
N SER A 747 0.65 16.64 3.36
CA SER A 747 0.99 18.05 3.58
C SER A 747 -0.07 18.80 4.39
N GLU A 748 -1.35 18.44 4.27
CA GLU A 748 -2.45 19.07 5.01
C GLU A 748 -2.37 18.70 6.49
N LEU A 749 -2.09 17.42 6.76
CA LEU A 749 -1.86 16.90 8.11
C LEU A 749 -0.71 17.65 8.77
N ARG A 750 0.41 17.79 8.05
CA ARG A 750 1.55 18.59 8.54
C ARG A 750 1.13 20.02 8.84
N SER A 751 0.33 20.65 7.99
CA SER A 751 -0.07 22.04 8.22
C SER A 751 -0.85 22.21 9.52
N ILE A 752 -1.78 21.29 9.79
CA ILE A 752 -2.59 21.25 11.02
C ILE A 752 -1.69 20.96 12.22
N ILE A 753 -0.83 19.93 12.16
CA ILE A 753 0.07 19.58 13.28
C ILE A 753 1.08 20.71 13.55
N GLU A 754 1.58 21.38 12.52
CA GLU A 754 2.46 22.53 12.66
C GLU A 754 1.73 23.75 13.26
N PHE A 755 0.43 23.91 13.00
CA PHE A 755 -0.37 24.88 13.75
C PHE A 755 -0.48 24.47 15.22
N LEU A 756 -0.82 23.22 15.52
CA LEU A 756 -1.03 22.74 16.90
C LEU A 756 0.24 22.74 17.74
N ASN A 757 1.33 22.22 17.17
CA ASN A 757 2.61 21.94 17.81
C ASN A 757 3.76 22.34 16.86
N PRO A 758 4.10 23.65 16.78
CA PRO A 758 5.11 24.15 15.85
C PRO A 758 6.47 23.45 15.96
N GLY A 759 7.04 23.06 14.83
CA GLY A 759 8.37 22.43 14.75
C GLY A 759 8.41 20.94 15.10
N PHE A 760 7.31 20.33 15.57
CA PHE A 760 7.29 18.92 15.98
C PHE A 760 7.64 17.96 14.84
N LEU A 761 7.06 18.18 13.65
CA LEU A 761 7.30 17.35 12.46
C LEU A 761 8.50 17.82 11.60
N GLY A 762 9.30 18.78 12.09
CA GLY A 762 10.44 19.33 11.38
C GLY A 762 10.06 20.24 10.20
N SER A 763 11.06 20.56 9.37
CA SER A 763 10.85 21.47 8.24
C SER A 763 9.99 20.85 7.13
N GLY A 764 9.38 21.68 6.28
CA GLY A 764 8.55 21.17 5.17
C GLY A 764 9.32 20.36 4.14
N LYS A 765 10.62 20.65 3.99
CA LYS A 765 11.52 19.88 3.12
C LYS A 765 11.83 18.52 3.73
N GLU A 766 12.18 18.47 5.02
CA GLU A 766 12.43 17.23 5.74
C GLU A 766 11.21 16.32 5.76
N PHE A 767 10.04 16.87 6.11
CA PHE A 767 8.80 16.09 6.13
C PHE A 767 8.47 15.51 4.76
N ARG A 768 8.69 16.29 3.69
CA ARG A 768 8.46 15.84 2.32
C ARG A 768 9.39 14.68 1.94
N GLN A 769 10.66 14.76 2.30
CA GLN A 769 11.66 13.73 2.00
C GLN A 769 11.47 12.47 2.84
N ARG A 770 11.19 12.61 4.14
CA ARG A 770 11.08 11.49 5.10
C ARG A 770 9.73 10.77 5.08
N TYR A 771 8.65 11.48 4.79
CA TYR A 771 7.29 10.93 4.88
C TYR A 771 6.52 11.05 3.58
N THR A 772 6.37 12.25 3.02
CA THR A 772 5.47 12.46 1.86
C THR A 772 5.90 11.65 0.64
N ILE A 773 7.17 11.71 0.22
CA ILE A 773 7.66 10.97 -0.95
C ILE A 773 7.64 9.44 -0.72
N PRO A 774 8.20 8.89 0.38
CA PRO A 774 8.12 7.46 0.69
C PRO A 774 6.71 6.90 0.72
N ILE A 775 5.78 7.59 1.38
CA ILE A 775 4.41 7.09 1.58
C ILE A 775 3.58 7.25 0.30
N GLU A 776 3.57 8.44 -0.32
CA GLU A 776 2.69 8.70 -1.47
C GLU A 776 3.24 8.09 -2.77
N ARG A 777 4.56 8.11 -2.99
CA ARG A 777 5.18 7.62 -4.24
C ARG A 777 5.59 6.15 -4.19
N TYR A 778 6.22 5.72 -3.09
CA TYR A 778 6.79 4.37 -2.96
C TYR A 778 5.93 3.43 -2.11
N ARG A 779 4.79 3.90 -1.57
CA ARG A 779 3.84 3.12 -0.75
C ARG A 779 4.50 2.43 0.46
N ASP A 780 5.49 3.11 1.06
CA ASP A 780 6.22 2.62 2.23
C ASP A 780 5.30 2.54 3.46
N LYS A 781 4.96 1.31 3.85
CA LYS A 781 4.08 1.02 4.99
C LYS A 781 4.74 1.29 6.34
N GLU A 782 6.05 1.11 6.46
CA GLU A 782 6.77 1.35 7.73
C GLU A 782 6.77 2.85 8.04
N ARG A 783 7.05 3.69 7.04
CA ARG A 783 7.00 5.16 7.20
C ARG A 783 5.62 5.68 7.51
N ALA A 784 4.59 5.09 6.90
CA ALA A 784 3.20 5.44 7.20
C ALA A 784 2.86 5.12 8.66
N GLN A 785 3.33 3.98 9.18
CA GLN A 785 3.11 3.57 10.57
C GLN A 785 3.83 4.48 11.57
N VAL A 786 5.09 4.85 11.31
CA VAL A 786 5.86 5.81 12.12
C VAL A 786 5.15 7.17 12.17
N LEU A 787 4.73 7.70 11.01
CA LEU A 787 3.99 8.96 10.96
C LEU A 787 2.67 8.91 11.75
N LYS A 788 1.96 7.78 11.66
CA LYS A 788 0.72 7.56 12.41
C LYS A 788 0.97 7.60 13.91
N GLN A 789 2.01 6.92 14.40
CA GLN A 789 2.38 6.91 15.82
C GLN A 789 2.77 8.29 16.33
N LEU A 790 3.49 9.09 15.53
CA LEU A 790 3.83 10.47 15.85
C LEU A 790 2.61 11.37 16.02
N VAL A 791 1.60 11.20 15.17
CA VAL A 791 0.46 12.11 15.08
C VAL A 791 -0.69 11.70 16.01
N GLN A 792 -0.84 10.40 16.27
CA GLN A 792 -1.93 9.81 17.06
C GLN A 792 -2.18 10.50 18.41
N PRO A 793 -1.16 10.88 19.22
CA PRO A 793 -1.40 11.52 20.52
C PRO A 793 -2.14 12.86 20.42
N PHE A 794 -2.05 13.54 19.28
CA PHE A 794 -2.61 14.87 19.05
C PHE A 794 -3.93 14.86 18.29
N VAL A 795 -4.38 13.71 17.80
CA VAL A 795 -5.58 13.61 16.95
C VAL A 795 -6.56 12.60 17.54
N LEU A 796 -7.73 13.10 17.99
CA LEU A 796 -8.85 12.26 18.40
C LEU A 796 -9.89 12.22 17.27
N ARG A 797 -10.06 11.06 16.63
CA ARG A 797 -11.06 10.83 15.58
C ARG A 797 -12.05 9.75 16.01
N ARG A 798 -13.34 10.02 15.84
CA ARG A 798 -14.45 9.10 16.12
C ARG A 798 -15.46 9.16 14.98
N VAL A 799 -15.99 8.01 14.60
CA VAL A 799 -16.90 7.89 13.45
C VAL A 799 -18.33 7.56 13.90
N LYS A 800 -19.32 7.99 13.12
CA LYS A 800 -20.74 7.74 13.46
C LYS A 800 -21.15 6.27 13.40
N THR A 801 -20.45 5.49 12.60
CA THR A 801 -20.66 4.04 12.44
C THR A 801 -20.15 3.23 13.63
N ASP A 802 -19.40 3.85 14.54
CA ASP A 802 -18.92 3.18 15.74
C ASP A 802 -20.05 3.04 16.77
N LYS A 803 -20.60 1.82 16.83
CA LYS A 803 -21.66 1.44 17.77
C LYS A 803 -21.25 1.54 19.25
N SER A 804 -19.94 1.65 19.56
CA SER A 804 -19.46 1.90 20.92
C SER A 804 -19.60 3.37 21.35
N ILE A 805 -19.84 4.27 20.39
CA ILE A 805 -19.91 5.73 20.57
C ILE A 805 -21.35 6.22 20.47
N ILE A 806 -22.11 5.70 19.51
CA ILE A 806 -23.51 6.04 19.32
C ILE A 806 -24.36 4.76 19.22
N GLN A 807 -25.30 4.60 20.15
CA GLN A 807 -26.30 3.53 20.12
C GLN A 807 -27.66 4.01 19.56
N ASP A 808 -27.88 5.33 19.51
CA ASP A 808 -29.21 5.94 19.30
C ASP A 808 -29.41 6.58 17.91
N LEU A 809 -28.39 6.62 17.04
CA LEU A 809 -28.58 7.15 15.68
C LEU A 809 -29.26 6.07 14.84
N PRO A 810 -30.42 6.36 14.21
CA PRO A 810 -31.11 5.42 13.32
C PRO A 810 -30.24 5.05 12.11
N GLU A 811 -30.65 4.06 11.32
CA GLU A 811 -29.85 3.60 10.20
C GLU A 811 -29.80 4.64 9.08
N LYS A 812 -28.63 4.82 8.47
CA LYS A 812 -28.43 5.60 7.24
C LYS A 812 -28.32 4.62 6.08
N MET A 813 -29.25 4.72 5.13
CA MET A 813 -29.23 3.92 3.90
C MET A 813 -28.82 4.83 2.74
N GLU A 814 -27.70 4.52 2.09
CA GLU A 814 -27.27 5.22 0.88
C GLU A 814 -27.59 4.35 -0.34
N MET A 815 -28.36 4.91 -1.27
CA MET A 815 -28.84 4.25 -2.47
C MET A 815 -28.43 5.07 -3.69
N LYS A 816 -27.91 4.39 -4.71
CA LYS A 816 -27.73 4.99 -6.02
C LYS A 816 -29.02 4.88 -6.81
N VAL A 817 -29.44 5.98 -7.41
CA VAL A 817 -30.62 6.04 -8.27
C VAL A 817 -30.14 6.28 -9.68
N LEU A 818 -30.12 5.21 -10.46
CA LEU A 818 -29.78 5.27 -11.87
C LEU A 818 -30.91 5.93 -12.64
N CYS A 819 -30.57 6.96 -13.42
CA CYS A 819 -31.50 7.72 -14.25
C CYS A 819 -31.08 7.59 -15.71
N ASN A 820 -32.03 7.34 -16.60
CA ASN A 820 -31.73 7.34 -18.04
C ASN A 820 -31.90 8.76 -18.59
N LEU A 821 -31.11 9.12 -19.61
CA LEU A 821 -31.31 10.36 -20.34
C LEU A 821 -32.55 10.25 -21.24
N THR A 822 -33.25 11.36 -21.44
CA THR A 822 -34.24 11.47 -22.52
C THR A 822 -33.55 11.55 -23.88
N GLN A 823 -34.28 11.28 -24.97
CA GLN A 823 -33.77 11.41 -26.34
C GLN A 823 -33.21 12.81 -26.64
N GLU A 824 -33.88 13.84 -26.09
CA GLU A 824 -33.43 15.23 -26.16
C GLU A 824 -32.09 15.42 -25.43
N GLN A 825 -31.99 14.93 -24.19
CA GLN A 825 -30.77 15.02 -23.40
C GLN A 825 -29.60 14.28 -24.06
N ALA A 826 -29.82 13.07 -24.60
CA ALA A 826 -28.78 12.31 -25.28
C ALA A 826 -28.25 13.06 -26.52
N SER A 827 -29.15 13.62 -27.32
CA SER A 827 -28.80 14.39 -28.53
C SER A 827 -27.99 15.65 -28.17
N LEU A 828 -28.43 16.39 -27.13
CA LEU A 828 -27.69 17.55 -26.62
C LEU A 828 -26.32 17.16 -26.04
N TYR A 829 -26.27 16.04 -25.32
CA TYR A 829 -25.06 15.55 -24.69
C TYR A 829 -24.01 15.19 -25.74
N GLU A 830 -24.36 14.40 -26.75
CA GLU A 830 -23.46 14.04 -27.86
C GLU A 830 -22.95 15.28 -28.62
N ALA A 831 -23.83 16.25 -28.89
CA ALA A 831 -23.45 17.49 -29.54
C ALA A 831 -22.40 18.28 -28.73
N VAL A 832 -22.59 18.39 -27.41
CA VAL A 832 -21.64 19.05 -26.50
C VAL A 832 -20.31 18.29 -26.44
N VAL A 833 -20.34 16.95 -26.36
CA VAL A 833 -19.12 16.13 -26.34
C VAL A 833 -18.30 16.37 -27.62
N LYS A 834 -18.95 16.32 -28.78
CA LYS A 834 -18.28 16.53 -30.07
C LYS A 834 -17.67 17.93 -30.16
N GLU A 835 -18.47 18.97 -29.89
CA GLU A 835 -18.02 20.37 -29.95
C GLU A 835 -16.84 20.64 -29.02
N MET A 836 -16.90 20.14 -27.78
CA MET A 836 -15.87 20.43 -26.78
C MET A 836 -14.60 19.63 -26.99
N LEU A 837 -14.67 18.37 -27.45
CA LEU A 837 -13.47 17.58 -27.76
C LEU A 837 -12.69 18.17 -28.94
N GLU A 838 -13.37 18.63 -29.99
CA GLU A 838 -12.74 19.33 -31.12
C GLU A 838 -11.97 20.58 -30.64
N LYS A 839 -12.57 21.37 -29.74
CA LYS A 839 -11.90 22.55 -29.14
C LYS A 839 -10.72 22.17 -28.25
N ILE A 840 -10.86 21.12 -27.42
CA ILE A 840 -9.81 20.66 -26.50
C ILE A 840 -8.60 20.08 -27.27
N GLU A 841 -8.80 19.41 -28.40
CA GLU A 841 -7.73 18.91 -29.27
C GLU A 841 -6.85 20.05 -29.82
N SER A 842 -7.43 21.22 -30.06
CA SER A 842 -6.72 22.39 -30.59
C SER A 842 -6.08 23.31 -29.55
N ALA A 843 -6.28 23.06 -28.25
CA ALA A 843 -5.88 23.97 -27.17
C ALA A 843 -4.80 23.38 -26.24
N GLU A 844 -3.90 24.23 -25.75
CA GLU A 844 -2.84 23.85 -24.81
C GLU A 844 -2.84 24.70 -23.52
N GLY A 845 -2.08 24.25 -22.52
CA GLY A 845 -1.85 25.01 -21.30
C GLY A 845 -3.14 25.35 -20.52
N ILE A 846 -3.27 26.61 -20.10
CA ILE A 846 -4.40 27.07 -19.24
C ILE A 846 -5.73 27.11 -19.99
N GLU A 847 -5.70 27.35 -21.30
CA GLU A 847 -6.88 27.39 -22.17
C GLU A 847 -7.51 25.99 -22.25
N ARG A 848 -6.68 24.95 -22.46
CA ARG A 848 -7.11 23.55 -22.40
C ARG A 848 -7.82 23.22 -21.09
N ARG A 849 -7.24 23.62 -19.95
CA ARG A 849 -7.84 23.38 -18.63
C ARG A 849 -9.20 24.09 -18.50
N GLY A 850 -9.30 25.33 -18.97
CA GLY A 850 -10.57 26.07 -19.00
C GLY A 850 -11.65 25.39 -19.83
N LEU A 851 -11.30 24.88 -21.01
CA LEU A 851 -12.23 24.16 -21.90
C LEU A 851 -12.72 22.83 -21.28
N ILE A 852 -11.84 22.08 -20.59
CA ILE A 852 -12.23 20.85 -19.88
C ILE A 852 -13.26 21.14 -18.79
N LEU A 853 -13.03 22.18 -17.98
CA LEU A 853 -13.96 22.58 -16.92
C LEU A 853 -15.30 23.05 -17.49
N ALA A 854 -15.27 23.83 -18.58
CA ALA A 854 -16.48 24.25 -19.27
C ALA A 854 -17.27 23.06 -19.85
N ALA A 855 -16.57 22.05 -20.40
CA ALA A 855 -17.19 20.84 -20.93
C ALA A 855 -17.90 20.05 -19.82
N LEU A 856 -17.22 19.82 -18.70
CA LEU A 856 -17.78 19.17 -17.51
C LEU A 856 -19.03 19.90 -17.01
N MET A 857 -18.98 21.22 -16.89
CA MET A 857 -20.14 22.01 -16.45
C MET A 857 -21.33 21.86 -17.41
N ARG A 858 -21.10 22.02 -18.72
CA ARG A 858 -22.16 21.91 -19.74
C ARG A 858 -22.79 20.52 -19.76
N LEU A 859 -21.98 19.46 -19.74
CA LEU A 859 -22.50 18.09 -19.75
C LEU A 859 -23.31 17.77 -18.48
N LYS A 860 -22.90 18.27 -17.30
CA LYS A 860 -23.70 18.14 -16.07
C LYS A 860 -25.03 18.91 -16.14
N GLN A 861 -25.05 20.10 -16.76
CA GLN A 861 -26.29 20.84 -16.98
C GLN A 861 -27.25 20.05 -17.90
N VAL A 862 -26.74 19.41 -18.96
CA VAL A 862 -27.54 18.55 -19.83
C VAL A 862 -28.11 17.35 -19.06
N CYS A 863 -27.30 16.68 -18.24
CA CYS A 863 -27.75 15.55 -17.40
C CYS A 863 -28.84 15.97 -16.40
N ASN A 864 -28.76 17.19 -15.88
CA ASN A 864 -29.77 17.74 -14.97
C ASN A 864 -31.06 18.08 -15.70
N HIS A 865 -31.01 18.96 -16.70
CA HIS A 865 -32.18 19.37 -17.47
C HIS A 865 -31.82 20.16 -18.75
N PRO A 866 -32.45 19.87 -19.92
CA PRO A 866 -32.26 20.66 -21.14
C PRO A 866 -32.50 22.17 -20.96
N ALA A 867 -33.58 22.56 -20.30
CA ALA A 867 -33.89 23.97 -19.98
C ALA A 867 -32.79 24.66 -19.14
N GLN A 868 -32.07 23.92 -18.28
CA GLN A 868 -30.93 24.47 -17.54
C GLN A 868 -29.78 24.79 -18.49
N PHE A 869 -29.47 23.86 -19.41
CA PHE A 869 -28.41 24.03 -20.39
C PHE A 869 -28.72 25.15 -21.40
N MET A 870 -29.96 25.24 -21.88
CA MET A 870 -30.37 26.23 -22.88
C MET A 870 -30.67 27.61 -22.27
N SER A 871 -30.99 27.66 -20.97
CA SER A 871 -31.37 28.90 -20.27
C SER A 871 -32.53 29.65 -20.94
N ASP A 872 -33.49 28.91 -21.50
CA ASP A 872 -34.56 29.42 -22.35
C ASP A 872 -35.92 29.55 -21.66
N GLY A 873 -36.03 29.08 -20.41
CA GLY A 873 -37.29 29.10 -19.63
C GLY A 873 -38.36 28.16 -20.17
N SER A 874 -37.98 27.18 -20.98
CA SER A 874 -38.89 26.18 -21.54
C SER A 874 -39.47 25.25 -20.45
N GLU A 875 -40.62 24.62 -20.74
CA GLU A 875 -41.29 23.72 -19.80
C GLU A 875 -40.38 22.57 -19.33
N LEU A 876 -40.50 22.21 -18.05
CA LEU A 876 -39.63 21.21 -17.41
C LEU A 876 -40.17 19.77 -17.53
N ALA A 877 -41.49 19.60 -17.59
CA ALA A 877 -42.11 18.28 -17.50
C ALA A 877 -41.60 17.30 -18.58
N ARG A 878 -41.26 16.08 -18.17
CA ARG A 878 -40.90 14.93 -19.04
C ARG A 878 -39.68 15.12 -19.96
N ARG A 879 -38.87 16.16 -19.74
CA ARG A 879 -37.67 16.44 -20.56
C ARG A 879 -36.36 16.04 -19.89
N SER A 880 -36.41 15.66 -18.62
CA SER A 880 -35.27 15.13 -17.86
C SER A 880 -35.62 13.83 -17.16
N GLY A 881 -34.79 12.81 -17.33
CA GLY A 881 -34.95 11.55 -16.61
C GLY A 881 -34.72 11.68 -15.11
N LYS A 882 -33.79 12.54 -14.68
CA LYS A 882 -33.60 12.86 -13.27
C LYS A 882 -34.81 13.56 -12.67
N LEU A 883 -35.40 14.53 -13.38
CA LEU A 883 -36.59 15.21 -12.88
C LEU A 883 -37.75 14.23 -12.73
N SER A 884 -37.98 13.40 -13.75
CA SER A 884 -39.05 12.39 -13.72
C SER A 884 -38.88 11.44 -12.53
N ARG A 885 -37.65 10.96 -12.31
CA ARG A 885 -37.36 10.06 -11.18
C ARG A 885 -37.48 10.75 -9.81
N LEU A 886 -37.10 12.02 -9.73
CA LEU A 886 -37.27 12.83 -8.52
C LEU A 886 -38.75 13.00 -8.19
N GLU A 887 -39.59 13.29 -9.18
CA GLU A 887 -41.04 13.45 -9.00
C GLU A 887 -41.69 12.15 -8.48
N GLU A 888 -41.38 11.00 -9.11
CA GLU A 888 -41.87 9.69 -8.65
C GLU A 888 -41.54 9.43 -7.18
N MET A 889 -40.27 9.65 -6.80
CA MET A 889 -39.83 9.41 -5.42
C MET A 889 -40.40 10.44 -4.43
N LEU A 890 -40.58 11.69 -4.84
CA LEU A 890 -41.19 12.71 -4.00
C LEU A 890 -42.69 12.46 -3.79
N GLU A 891 -43.39 11.90 -4.78
CA GLU A 891 -44.80 11.52 -4.63
C GLU A 891 -44.97 10.50 -3.49
N GLU A 892 -44.10 9.48 -3.42
CA GLU A 892 -44.08 8.50 -2.33
C GLU A 892 -43.75 9.11 -0.96
N VAL A 893 -42.75 10.00 -0.92
CA VAL A 893 -42.33 10.69 0.31
C VAL A 893 -43.45 11.58 0.85
N LEU A 894 -44.10 12.34 -0.03
CA LEU A 894 -45.20 13.23 0.35
C LEU A 894 -46.45 12.44 0.76
N ALA A 895 -46.76 11.33 0.09
CA ALA A 895 -47.86 10.43 0.46
C ALA A 895 -47.66 9.82 1.86
N SER A 896 -46.40 9.58 2.24
CA SER A 896 -46.02 9.06 3.56
C SER A 896 -45.98 10.13 4.67
N GLY A 897 -46.21 11.40 4.32
CA GLY A 897 -46.11 12.52 5.27
C GLY A 897 -44.68 12.80 5.75
N GLU A 898 -43.70 12.45 4.93
CA GLU A 898 -42.27 12.57 5.22
C GLU A 898 -41.67 13.83 4.57
N LYS A 899 -40.46 14.21 5.00
CA LYS A 899 -39.81 15.46 4.57
C LYS A 899 -38.52 15.18 3.80
N ALA A 900 -38.32 15.92 2.72
CA ALA A 900 -37.19 15.76 1.80
C ALA A 900 -36.26 16.97 1.77
N LEU A 901 -34.94 16.70 1.78
CA LEU A 901 -33.91 17.66 1.35
C LEU A 901 -33.48 17.32 -0.07
N ILE A 902 -33.34 18.33 -0.93
CA ILE A 902 -32.84 18.15 -2.29
C ILE A 902 -31.63 19.05 -2.49
N PHE A 903 -30.49 18.46 -2.80
CA PHE A 903 -29.22 19.15 -3.02
C PHE A 903 -28.89 19.21 -4.51
N THR A 904 -28.48 20.39 -4.97
CA THR A 904 -27.94 20.61 -6.33
C THR A 904 -26.72 21.53 -6.30
N GLN A 905 -25.74 21.33 -7.17
CA GLN A 905 -24.60 22.25 -7.30
C GLN A 905 -25.00 23.59 -7.93
N PHE A 906 -26.09 23.64 -8.72
CA PHE A 906 -26.46 24.81 -9.51
C PHE A 906 -27.65 25.55 -8.90
N ALA A 907 -27.45 26.83 -8.57
CA ALA A 907 -28.52 27.66 -8.03
C ALA A 907 -29.67 27.85 -9.04
N GLU A 908 -29.36 27.95 -10.33
CA GLU A 908 -30.32 28.06 -11.43
C GLU A 908 -31.25 26.84 -11.47
N MET A 909 -30.69 25.62 -11.41
CA MET A 909 -31.50 24.40 -11.36
C MET A 909 -32.39 24.35 -10.11
N GLY A 910 -31.86 24.77 -8.96
CA GLY A 910 -32.65 24.86 -7.72
C GLY A 910 -33.86 25.80 -7.86
N GLN A 911 -33.72 26.90 -8.61
CA GLN A 911 -34.82 27.82 -8.89
C GLN A 911 -35.89 27.18 -9.79
N LEU A 912 -35.45 26.48 -10.85
CA LEU A 912 -36.35 25.77 -11.77
C LEU A 912 -37.10 24.63 -11.05
N LEU A 913 -36.39 23.81 -10.27
CA LEU A 913 -36.98 22.74 -9.46
C LEU A 913 -37.99 23.29 -8.46
N ARG A 914 -37.69 24.41 -7.80
CA ARG A 914 -38.62 25.00 -6.84
C ARG A 914 -39.95 25.35 -7.50
N GLN A 915 -39.91 26.03 -8.64
CA GLN A 915 -41.14 26.42 -9.35
C GLN A 915 -41.93 25.18 -9.78
N HIS A 916 -41.26 24.26 -10.48
CA HIS A 916 -41.87 23.04 -11.01
C HIS A 916 -42.47 22.16 -9.92
N LEU A 917 -41.73 21.87 -8.85
CA LEU A 917 -42.22 21.02 -7.75
C LEU A 917 -43.38 21.66 -6.97
N GLN A 918 -43.39 22.99 -6.83
CA GLN A 918 -44.54 23.68 -6.21
C GLN A 918 -45.79 23.54 -7.07
N GLU A 919 -45.66 23.68 -8.40
CA GLU A 919 -46.75 23.56 -9.36
C GLU A 919 -47.26 22.11 -9.45
N SER A 920 -46.36 21.12 -9.55
CA SER A 920 -46.69 19.69 -9.65
C SER A 920 -47.39 19.16 -8.40
N PHE A 921 -46.89 19.48 -7.19
CA PHE A 921 -47.39 18.88 -5.95
C PHE A 921 -48.38 19.76 -5.19
N GLY A 922 -48.54 21.04 -5.57
CA GLY A 922 -49.38 21.99 -4.83
C GLY A 922 -48.96 22.12 -3.35
N ARG A 923 -47.65 22.09 -3.09
CA ARG A 923 -47.03 22.20 -1.77
C ARG A 923 -45.96 23.27 -1.77
N GLU A 924 -45.73 23.90 -0.63
CA GLU A 924 -44.63 24.86 -0.48
C GLU A 924 -43.27 24.16 -0.59
N VAL A 925 -42.37 24.72 -1.39
CA VAL A 925 -40.99 24.25 -1.51
C VAL A 925 -40.04 25.38 -1.13
N LEU A 926 -39.24 25.16 -0.10
CA LEU A 926 -38.24 26.14 0.35
C LEU A 926 -36.98 26.02 -0.50
N PHE A 927 -36.25 27.13 -0.68
CA PHE A 927 -34.97 27.12 -1.36
C PHE A 927 -33.94 28.00 -0.66
N LEU A 928 -32.76 27.44 -0.41
CA LEU A 928 -31.62 28.11 0.22
C LEU A 928 -30.41 28.06 -0.71
N HIS A 929 -29.90 29.23 -1.08
CA HIS A 929 -28.71 29.38 -1.93
C HIS A 929 -27.72 30.41 -1.35
N GLY A 930 -26.56 30.55 -2.01
CA GLY A 930 -25.45 31.34 -1.48
C GLY A 930 -25.76 32.84 -1.32
N ALA A 931 -26.68 33.38 -2.11
CA ALA A 931 -27.08 34.79 -2.06
C ALA A 931 -28.21 35.07 -1.06
N THR A 932 -28.78 34.05 -0.41
CA THR A 932 -29.83 34.23 0.60
C THR A 932 -29.29 34.93 1.85
N PRO A 933 -29.81 36.11 2.26
CA PRO A 933 -29.36 36.83 3.44
C PRO A 933 -29.49 36.02 4.74
N LYS A 934 -28.60 36.25 5.72
CA LYS A 934 -28.55 35.51 6.99
C LYS A 934 -29.91 35.44 7.72
N LYS A 935 -30.62 36.57 7.84
CA LYS A 935 -31.92 36.65 8.51
C LYS A 935 -32.97 35.76 7.84
N GLN A 936 -33.00 35.76 6.51
CA GLN A 936 -33.91 34.92 5.72
C GLN A 936 -33.51 33.44 5.79
N ARG A 937 -32.21 33.14 5.82
CA ARG A 937 -31.69 31.78 5.99
C ARG A 937 -32.19 31.15 7.30
N ASP A 938 -32.08 31.86 8.41
CA ASP A 938 -32.53 31.36 9.71
C ASP A 938 -34.06 31.16 9.74
N GLN A 939 -34.84 32.03 9.09
CA GLN A 939 -36.29 31.88 8.95
C GLN A 939 -36.68 30.63 8.15
N LEU A 940 -36.00 30.35 7.03
CA LEU A 940 -36.26 29.16 6.21
C LEU A 940 -35.96 27.87 6.98
N VAL A 941 -34.84 27.83 7.73
CA VAL A 941 -34.46 26.68 8.56
C VAL A 941 -35.45 26.43 9.69
N GLN A 942 -35.91 27.50 10.35
CA GLN A 942 -36.96 27.40 11.37
C GLN A 942 -38.29 26.92 10.78
N ARG A 943 -38.68 27.44 9.61
CA ARG A 943 -39.92 27.05 8.92
C ARG A 943 -39.92 25.58 8.51
N PHE A 944 -38.77 25.04 8.10
CA PHE A 944 -38.64 23.63 7.77
C PHE A 944 -38.66 22.72 9.02
N GLN A 945 -38.00 23.15 10.10
CA GLN A 945 -37.89 22.38 11.34
C GLN A 945 -39.08 22.52 12.31
N GLY A 946 -40.03 23.41 12.05
CA GLY A 946 -41.23 23.54 12.88
C GLY A 946 -42.08 22.26 12.87
N GLU A 947 -42.67 21.92 14.01
CA GLU A 947 -43.66 20.85 14.15
C GLU A 947 -45.01 21.32 13.55
N GLY A 948 -45.55 20.61 12.54
CA GLY A 948 -46.83 20.95 11.86
C GLY A 948 -46.73 21.09 10.33
N GLU A 949 -47.64 21.90 9.72
CA GLU A 949 -47.76 22.25 8.27
C GLU A 949 -46.54 23.01 7.68
N GLY A 950 -45.32 22.66 8.10
CA GLY A 950 -44.10 23.16 7.48
C GLY A 950 -43.94 22.62 6.06
N ALA A 951 -43.22 23.36 5.21
CA ALA A 951 -42.92 22.96 3.84
C ALA A 951 -42.27 21.56 3.80
N PRO A 952 -42.84 20.58 3.08
CA PRO A 952 -42.34 19.21 3.09
C PRO A 952 -41.06 19.02 2.28
N ILE A 953 -40.71 19.97 1.41
CA ILE A 953 -39.54 19.91 0.55
C ILE A 953 -38.65 21.13 0.79
N PHE A 954 -37.35 20.90 0.97
CA PHE A 954 -36.36 21.97 1.09
C PHE A 954 -35.19 21.73 0.12
N LEU A 955 -35.05 22.62 -0.87
CA LEU A 955 -33.95 22.67 -1.81
C LEU A 955 -32.77 23.45 -1.23
N LEU A 956 -31.55 22.93 -1.40
CA LEU A 956 -30.32 23.58 -0.98
C LEU A 956 -29.27 23.50 -2.09
N SER A 957 -28.55 24.61 -2.34
CA SER A 957 -27.36 24.52 -3.18
C SER A 957 -26.19 23.92 -2.37
N LEU A 958 -25.38 23.02 -2.95
CA LEU A 958 -24.31 22.31 -2.23
C LEU A 958 -23.34 23.25 -1.49
N LYS A 959 -22.96 24.38 -2.09
CA LYS A 959 -22.09 25.38 -1.46
C LYS A 959 -22.76 26.14 -0.32
N ALA A 960 -24.08 26.32 -0.36
CA ALA A 960 -24.83 26.96 0.72
C ALA A 960 -25.30 25.97 1.80
N GLY A 961 -25.43 24.69 1.44
CA GLY A 961 -25.78 23.55 2.30
C GLY A 961 -24.60 22.91 3.02
N GLY A 962 -23.35 23.11 2.56
CA GLY A 962 -22.12 22.83 3.33
C GLY A 962 -22.00 23.67 4.62
N VAL A 963 -22.90 24.64 4.74
CA VAL A 963 -23.36 25.39 5.91
C VAL A 963 -23.59 24.57 7.18
N GLY A 964 -23.10 24.94 8.37
CA GLY A 964 -23.38 24.44 9.74
C GLY A 964 -24.84 24.14 10.17
N LEU A 965 -25.77 23.96 9.25
CA LEU A 965 -27.21 23.80 9.45
C LEU A 965 -27.55 22.44 10.08
N ASN A 966 -28.52 22.44 10.99
CA ASN A 966 -29.15 21.25 11.52
C ASN A 966 -30.51 21.07 10.81
N LEU A 967 -30.76 19.95 10.14
CA LEU A 967 -31.98 19.72 9.35
C LEU A 967 -32.56 18.32 9.66
N THR A 968 -32.68 17.99 10.95
CA THR A 968 -33.02 16.65 11.45
C THR A 968 -34.45 16.21 11.17
N GLU A 969 -35.34 17.12 10.76
CA GLU A 969 -36.73 16.78 10.40
C GLU A 969 -36.84 16.06 9.05
N ALA A 970 -35.81 16.13 8.20
CA ALA A 970 -35.79 15.39 6.95
C ALA A 970 -35.27 13.97 7.19
N ASN A 971 -35.99 12.99 6.65
CA ASN A 971 -35.55 11.59 6.61
C ASN A 971 -35.25 11.12 5.18
N HIS A 972 -35.53 11.94 4.16
CA HIS A 972 -35.10 11.73 2.78
C HIS A 972 -34.11 12.82 2.34
N VAL A 973 -33.01 12.41 1.72
CA VAL A 973 -31.99 13.30 1.15
C VAL A 973 -31.74 12.91 -0.29
N PHE A 974 -31.98 13.81 -1.23
CA PHE A 974 -31.74 13.64 -2.65
C PHE A 974 -30.52 14.47 -3.07
N HIS A 975 -29.52 13.84 -3.66
CA HIS A 975 -28.46 14.53 -4.40
C HIS A 975 -28.80 14.48 -5.88
N PHE A 976 -29.30 15.60 -6.40
CA PHE A 976 -29.80 15.69 -7.77
C PHE A 976 -28.68 15.61 -8.82
N ASP A 977 -27.49 16.11 -8.49
CA ASP A 977 -26.31 16.02 -9.35
C ASP A 977 -25.12 15.42 -8.62
N ARG A 978 -24.33 14.62 -9.34
CA ARG A 978 -23.17 13.93 -8.77
C ARG A 978 -21.99 14.89 -8.61
N TRP A 979 -21.50 15.05 -7.39
CA TRP A 979 -20.32 15.84 -7.11
C TRP A 979 -19.07 14.95 -7.10
N TRP A 980 -17.96 15.43 -7.65
CA TRP A 980 -16.73 14.63 -7.79
C TRP A 980 -15.98 14.42 -6.46
N ASN A 981 -16.23 15.26 -5.43
CA ASN A 981 -15.65 15.10 -4.10
C ASN A 981 -16.69 14.48 -3.13
N PRO A 982 -16.55 13.20 -2.77
CA PRO A 982 -17.52 12.53 -1.89
C PRO A 982 -17.63 13.19 -0.51
N ALA A 983 -16.58 13.87 -0.03
CA ALA A 983 -16.61 14.54 1.28
C ALA A 983 -17.64 15.70 1.32
N VAL A 984 -17.83 16.42 0.22
CA VAL A 984 -18.79 17.54 0.15
C VAL A 984 -20.23 17.02 0.19
N GLU A 985 -20.53 15.94 -0.53
CA GLU A 985 -21.86 15.32 -0.51
C GLU A 985 -22.15 14.66 0.85
N ASN A 986 -21.16 13.97 1.43
CA ASN A 986 -21.28 13.38 2.76
C ASN A 986 -21.54 14.47 3.80
N GLN A 987 -20.84 15.60 3.71
CA GLN A 987 -21.07 16.77 4.56
C GLN A 987 -22.48 17.37 4.41
N ALA A 988 -23.06 17.35 3.20
CA ALA A 988 -24.42 17.80 2.94
C ALA A 988 -25.46 16.79 3.47
N THR A 989 -25.21 15.49 3.28
CA THR A 989 -26.02 14.38 3.81
C THR A 989 -26.06 14.39 5.34
N ASP A 990 -24.90 14.65 5.95
CA ASP A 990 -24.70 14.78 7.39
C ASP A 990 -25.44 15.97 8.01
N ARG A 991 -26.25 16.73 7.27
CA ARG A 991 -27.16 17.75 7.80
C ARG A 991 -28.49 17.17 8.27
N ALA A 992 -28.99 16.14 7.56
CA ALA A 992 -30.16 15.35 7.96
C ALA A 992 -29.78 14.22 8.93
N PHE A 993 -28.60 13.61 8.73
CA PHE A 993 -28.08 12.55 9.60
C PHE A 993 -27.27 13.11 10.79
N ARG A 994 -27.96 13.80 11.71
CA ARG A 994 -27.38 14.42 12.92
C ARG A 994 -28.06 13.94 14.19
N ILE A 995 -27.39 14.15 15.32
CA ILE A 995 -27.98 13.99 16.65
C ILE A 995 -29.25 14.83 16.74
N GLY A 996 -30.37 14.18 17.08
CA GLY A 996 -31.72 14.76 17.02
C GLY A 996 -32.60 14.13 15.94
N GLN A 997 -32.01 13.43 14.98
CA GLN A 997 -32.72 12.58 14.03
C GLN A 997 -33.36 11.39 14.77
N ARG A 998 -34.67 11.17 14.53
CA ARG A 998 -35.46 10.10 15.15
C ARG A 998 -35.89 9.01 14.14
N ARG A 999 -35.69 9.24 12.85
CA ARG A 999 -36.08 8.35 11.75
C ARG A 999 -34.87 7.89 10.95
N ASN A 1000 -34.95 6.70 10.35
CA ASN A 1000 -33.93 6.23 9.40
C ASN A 1000 -33.80 7.24 8.25
N VAL A 1001 -32.56 7.56 7.88
CA VAL A 1001 -32.27 8.53 6.82
C VAL A 1001 -31.95 7.80 5.54
N GLN A 1002 -32.74 8.05 4.50
CA GLN A 1002 -32.54 7.54 3.16
C GLN A 1002 -31.84 8.59 2.30
N VAL A 1003 -30.73 8.21 1.69
CA VAL A 1003 -29.89 9.09 0.89
C VAL A 1003 -29.88 8.57 -0.54
N HIS A 1004 -30.45 9.34 -1.45
CA HIS A 1004 -30.66 9.02 -2.84
C HIS A 1004 -29.67 9.82 -3.69
N LYS A 1005 -28.71 9.12 -4.32
CA LYS A 1005 -27.66 9.72 -5.16
C LYS A 1005 -27.99 9.50 -6.63
N PHE A 1006 -28.39 10.55 -7.35
CA PHE A 1006 -28.81 10.43 -8.73
C PHE A 1006 -27.59 10.37 -9.65
N VAL A 1007 -27.58 9.42 -10.57
CA VAL A 1007 -26.50 9.18 -11.53
C VAL A 1007 -27.10 8.87 -12.89
N CYS A 1008 -26.74 9.64 -13.91
CA CYS A 1008 -27.17 9.33 -15.28
C CYS A 1008 -26.34 8.19 -15.91
N VAL A 1009 -27.02 7.14 -16.38
CA VAL A 1009 -26.40 5.96 -17.03
C VAL A 1009 -25.74 6.35 -18.35
N GLY A 1010 -24.58 5.76 -18.66
CA GLY A 1010 -23.80 5.99 -19.87
C GLY A 1010 -23.22 7.40 -19.96
N THR A 1011 -23.26 8.21 -18.91
CA THR A 1011 -22.76 9.60 -18.92
C THR A 1011 -21.46 9.77 -18.14
N LEU A 1012 -20.92 10.98 -18.13
CA LEU A 1012 -19.80 11.33 -17.26
C LEU A 1012 -20.11 11.09 -15.77
N GLU A 1013 -21.38 11.18 -15.34
CA GLU A 1013 -21.73 11.03 -13.93
C GLU A 1013 -21.49 9.60 -13.44
N GLU A 1014 -21.86 8.60 -14.25
CA GLU A 1014 -21.61 7.18 -13.96
C GLU A 1014 -20.12 6.88 -13.92
N ARG A 1015 -19.35 7.42 -14.87
CA ARG A 1015 -17.89 7.22 -14.89
C ARG A 1015 -17.18 7.89 -13.73
N ILE A 1016 -17.63 9.09 -13.33
CA ILE A 1016 -17.14 9.75 -12.12
C ILE A 1016 -17.49 8.91 -10.89
N ASP A 1017 -18.72 8.40 -10.80
CA ASP A 1017 -19.15 7.57 -9.68
C ASP A 1017 -18.34 6.26 -9.57
N ALA A 1018 -18.16 5.55 -10.68
CA ALA A 1018 -17.34 4.35 -10.76
C ALA A 1018 -15.88 4.64 -10.35
N MET A 1019 -15.33 5.80 -10.73
CA MET A 1019 -13.98 6.20 -10.34
C MET A 1019 -13.88 6.54 -8.84
N ILE A 1020 -14.89 7.18 -8.26
CA ILE A 1020 -14.95 7.45 -6.82
C ILE A 1020 -15.01 6.13 -6.04
N GLU A 1021 -15.77 5.16 -6.50
CA GLU A 1021 -15.93 3.87 -5.81
C GLU A 1021 -14.75 2.92 -5.98
N GLY A 1022 -14.24 2.75 -7.21
CA GLY A 1022 -13.08 1.91 -7.48
C GLY A 1022 -11.80 2.39 -6.77
N LYS A 1023 -11.80 3.65 -6.31
CA LYS A 1023 -10.72 4.22 -5.52
C LYS A 1023 -11.03 4.32 -4.02
N LYS A 1024 -12.22 3.99 -3.48
CA LYS A 1024 -12.54 4.20 -2.04
C LYS A 1024 -11.52 3.60 -1.05
N GLU A 1025 -10.81 2.52 -1.40
CA GLU A 1025 -9.72 1.96 -0.58
C GLU A 1025 -8.38 2.73 -0.66
N LEU A 1026 -8.12 3.45 -1.76
CA LEU A 1026 -6.92 4.26 -2.00
C LEU A 1026 -7.17 5.78 -1.89
N ALA A 1027 -8.42 6.21 -2.02
CA ALA A 1027 -8.86 7.59 -2.19
C ALA A 1027 -8.74 8.40 -0.90
N GLU A 1028 -8.84 7.76 0.27
CA GLU A 1028 -8.52 8.42 1.53
C GLU A 1028 -7.05 8.87 1.59
N ASN A 1029 -6.17 8.37 0.72
CA ASN A 1029 -4.73 8.68 0.73
C ASN A 1029 -4.14 9.21 -0.60
N VAL A 1030 -4.81 9.09 -1.75
CA VAL A 1030 -4.14 9.32 -3.07
C VAL A 1030 -4.89 10.27 -4.04
N ILE A 1031 -6.18 10.53 -3.85
CA ILE A 1031 -6.88 11.50 -4.71
C ILE A 1031 -6.86 12.86 -4.02
N GLY A 1032 -6.06 13.80 -4.51
CA GLY A 1032 -6.26 15.19 -4.13
C GLY A 1032 -7.65 15.66 -4.60
N ASN A 1033 -8.48 16.17 -3.67
CA ASN A 1033 -9.83 16.74 -3.85
C ASN A 1033 -9.85 18.05 -4.67
N GLY A 1034 -8.94 18.21 -5.62
CA GLY A 1034 -8.95 19.30 -6.59
C GLY A 1034 -9.36 18.83 -7.97
N GLU A 1035 -9.88 19.74 -8.79
CA GLU A 1035 -10.22 19.51 -10.21
C GLU A 1035 -8.97 19.19 -11.08
N ASN A 1036 -7.77 19.37 -10.52
CA ASN A 1036 -6.50 19.28 -11.24
C ASN A 1036 -6.31 17.93 -11.95
N TRP A 1037 -6.69 16.82 -11.34
CA TRP A 1037 -6.48 15.50 -11.95
C TRP A 1037 -7.30 15.30 -13.23
N LEU A 1038 -8.50 15.90 -13.32
CA LEU A 1038 -9.33 15.90 -14.54
C LEU A 1038 -8.70 16.76 -15.62
N THR A 1039 -8.14 17.92 -15.24
CA THR A 1039 -7.50 18.84 -16.20
C THR A 1039 -6.13 18.35 -16.71
N GLU A 1040 -5.53 17.38 -16.02
CA GLU A 1040 -4.24 16.75 -16.36
C GLU A 1040 -4.40 15.48 -17.22
N MET A 1041 -5.63 14.99 -17.43
CA MET A 1041 -5.88 13.82 -18.27
C MET A 1041 -5.49 14.06 -19.74
N SER A 1042 -5.04 12.99 -20.42
CA SER A 1042 -4.80 13.03 -21.86
C SER A 1042 -6.12 13.17 -22.62
N THR A 1043 -6.06 13.66 -23.86
CA THR A 1043 -7.29 13.82 -24.68
C THR A 1043 -7.98 12.48 -24.95
N LYS A 1044 -7.23 11.38 -25.04
CA LYS A 1044 -7.79 10.02 -25.14
C LYS A 1044 -8.60 9.65 -23.89
N GLN A 1045 -8.05 9.90 -22.70
CA GLN A 1045 -8.73 9.65 -21.43
C GLN A 1045 -9.97 10.55 -21.24
N LEU A 1046 -9.90 11.80 -21.68
CA LEU A 1046 -11.06 12.71 -21.65
C LEU A 1046 -12.16 12.26 -22.61
N ARG A 1047 -11.80 11.73 -23.78
CA ARG A 1047 -12.76 11.12 -24.72
C ARG A 1047 -13.46 9.92 -24.10
N GLU A 1048 -12.70 9.01 -23.49
CA GLU A 1048 -13.23 7.88 -22.73
C GLU A 1048 -14.08 8.30 -21.52
N LEU A 1049 -13.87 9.50 -20.97
CA LEU A 1049 -14.69 10.04 -19.87
C LEU A 1049 -15.98 10.70 -20.37
N PHE A 1050 -15.94 11.40 -21.51
CA PHE A 1050 -17.07 12.21 -21.98
C PHE A 1050 -18.05 11.48 -22.90
N VAL A 1051 -17.60 10.51 -23.72
CA VAL A 1051 -18.44 9.85 -24.74
C VAL A 1051 -19.67 9.18 -24.14
N LEU A 1052 -20.85 9.39 -24.73
CA LEU A 1052 -22.09 8.76 -24.26
C LEU A 1052 -22.05 7.23 -24.48
N GLY A 1053 -22.42 6.45 -23.45
CA GLY A 1053 -22.56 5.00 -23.52
C GLY A 1053 -23.85 4.61 -24.24
N ARG A 1054 -23.88 3.40 -24.84
CA ARG A 1054 -25.03 2.91 -25.60
C ARG A 1054 -26.30 2.71 -24.76
N GLU A 1055 -26.14 2.52 -23.46
CA GLU A 1055 -27.20 2.27 -22.50
C GLU A 1055 -27.82 3.55 -21.91
N ALA A 1056 -27.39 4.73 -22.36
CA ALA A 1056 -27.77 6.01 -21.74
C ALA A 1056 -29.24 6.42 -21.98
N VAL A 1057 -29.90 5.86 -22.99
CA VAL A 1057 -31.31 6.12 -23.31
C VAL A 1057 -32.10 4.87 -22.98
N GLY A 1058 -33.11 5.00 -22.11
CA GLY A 1058 -34.04 3.89 -21.82
C GLY A 1058 -34.98 3.66 -23.00
N GLU A 1059 -35.35 2.39 -23.25
CA GLU A 1059 -36.40 2.04 -24.22
C GLU A 1059 -37.75 2.71 -23.94
#